data_AF-A0A1B1U6X9-F1
#
_entry.id   AF-A0A1B1U6X9-F1
#
_cell.length_a   1.000
_cell.length_b   1.000
_cell.length_c   1.000
_cell.angle_alpha   90.00
_cell.angle_beta   90.00
_cell.angle_gamma   90.00
#
_symmetry.space_group_name_H-M   'P 1'
#
loop_
_entity.id
_entity.type
_entity.pdbx_description
1 polymer ?
#
loop_
_entity_poly.entity_id
_entity_poly.type
_entity_poly.pdbx_seq_one_letter_code
_entity_poly.pdbx_strand_id
1 'polypeptide(L)'
;MKEKISVFVEKLKGLKDKLKHIAIKIKDNLKTKENKMSLYVVLGILGVALLFVVISAFRQDSSTQDDIQASQSGNAQTSKAQANAQQNNAPIGGGAGVVLQSQADEQLSRLQLPNQELESLIQKANILYENGHIDDALEVFDKIALYSQSLANYNLGAIQLVEKKYSQAIRSFDQAIAGGEDVSLSAVNAGYSALKLGDMEKFKHYIDVAYTNLPYSYGSPFYSYLYAEVLYYKNQYFEALSPLLNPNSKSYIQESDQLASEMFLVFGDDYNALEKLKQSRNPKDKFALGMLYARVGDYAKAEQTLRDYLVAHPEDYQAIWAKELVDIKARKFGSASATLKQLDELKIPQAYKIVTGLNENLFDVKLAQKKFWDRNFEHHRSLQYKILFYYAPYKVFNANEAFEILSEGNFNFGANLLEQSVDFYKRGGTISKINRNIAEGIREVYSGDLRKALKYFEGNAKQYPQYSVLYYDTGLLYAQFGDFEKAYSYFSRAYFLDNTNIFAGIFAIMAGQFIYQDTSRISASIATDFKSIDSLNQDESRFLQALFEYVVSGTSSSLSFPNTTAKKKAIYFAFDAVNAMNSGDIKKASEAFQELDKIFHKDLTTDIMLQVALNYGQDLQKISLRFSTAFRKGDFSNLHSLYYGGSLARELFVYLAFVTGNLSYVIGQLQDRLVVEDQSVNGILQALGLAYIYNREFEKAFSTYNDLIDKFGENDARTKFLGSVAAIGAGHYNNAVALLQISKIQSPVSFESRYALALLYQQIGNLRSASSLFATLDDKNFVSEFFDFKIDTSELIEALEKGQEQPPKPQKVSQKP
;
A
#
# COMPACT_ATOMS: atom_id res chain seq x y z
N MET A 1 6.74 -26.55 -45.22
CA MET A 1 7.10 -27.45 -44.10
C MET A 1 8.60 -27.79 -44.08
N LYS A 2 9.19 -28.29 -45.19
CA LYS A 2 10.65 -28.56 -45.31
C LYS A 2 11.56 -27.35 -45.00
N GLU A 3 11.17 -26.16 -45.44
CA GLU A 3 11.94 -24.92 -45.21
C GLU A 3 11.91 -24.48 -43.73
N LYS A 4 10.78 -24.67 -43.05
CA LYS A 4 10.64 -24.43 -41.60
C LYS A 4 11.46 -25.44 -40.77
N ILE A 5 11.56 -26.69 -41.23
CA ILE A 5 12.42 -27.71 -40.60
C ILE A 5 13.90 -27.37 -40.80
N SER A 6 14.31 -26.87 -41.97
CA SER A 6 15.67 -26.42 -42.24
C SER A 6 16.12 -25.30 -41.29
N VAL A 7 15.30 -24.26 -41.14
CA VAL A 7 15.58 -23.13 -40.24
C VAL A 7 15.62 -23.58 -38.76
N PHE A 8 14.80 -24.56 -38.38
CA PHE A 8 14.81 -25.12 -37.03
C PHE A 8 16.08 -25.96 -36.75
N VAL A 9 16.52 -26.77 -37.71
CA VAL A 9 17.75 -27.57 -37.61
C VAL A 9 19.00 -26.67 -37.54
N GLU A 10 19.00 -25.56 -38.27
CA GLU A 10 20.10 -24.60 -38.25
C GLU A 10 20.19 -23.84 -36.92
N LYS A 11 19.04 -23.45 -36.34
CA LYS A 11 18.96 -22.88 -34.99
C LYS A 11 19.41 -23.86 -33.90
N LEU A 12 19.12 -25.16 -34.06
CA LEU A 12 19.58 -26.20 -33.13
C LEU A 12 21.11 -26.42 -33.21
N LYS A 13 21.72 -26.33 -34.39
CA LYS A 13 23.19 -26.37 -34.54
C LYS A 13 23.85 -25.19 -33.82
N GLY A 14 23.34 -23.97 -34.02
CA GLY A 14 23.86 -22.78 -33.32
C GLY A 14 23.71 -22.85 -31.80
N LEU A 15 22.66 -23.50 -31.30
CA LEU A 15 22.47 -23.72 -29.86
C LEU A 15 23.46 -24.75 -29.30
N LYS A 16 23.76 -25.82 -30.05
CA LYS A 16 24.73 -26.86 -29.66
C LYS A 16 26.14 -26.30 -29.48
N ASP A 17 26.58 -25.41 -30.36
CA ASP A 17 27.92 -24.81 -30.27
C ASP A 17 28.04 -23.80 -29.13
N LYS A 18 26.98 -23.02 -28.87
CA LYS A 18 26.89 -22.14 -27.69
C LYS A 18 26.90 -22.94 -26.38
N LEU A 19 26.17 -24.06 -26.33
CA LEU A 19 26.16 -24.95 -25.16
C LEU A 19 27.53 -25.62 -24.93
N LYS A 20 28.27 -25.94 -26.00
CA LYS A 20 29.64 -26.46 -25.89
C LYS A 20 30.60 -25.44 -25.26
N HIS A 21 30.51 -24.17 -25.67
CA HIS A 21 31.31 -23.09 -25.07
C HIS A 21 30.95 -22.82 -23.61
N ILE A 22 29.65 -22.89 -23.26
CA ILE A 22 29.17 -22.76 -21.89
C ILE A 22 29.66 -23.94 -21.03
N ALA A 23 29.63 -25.17 -21.55
CA ALA A 23 30.12 -26.36 -20.86
C ALA A 23 31.63 -26.31 -20.56
N ILE A 24 32.43 -25.74 -21.47
CA ILE A 24 33.88 -25.54 -21.25
C ILE A 24 34.10 -24.50 -20.13
N LYS A 25 33.36 -23.38 -20.13
CA LYS A 25 33.42 -22.34 -19.08
C LYS A 25 32.97 -22.84 -17.70
N ILE A 26 32.00 -23.76 -17.67
CA ILE A 26 31.50 -24.38 -16.44
C ILE A 26 32.52 -25.36 -15.86
N LYS A 27 33.25 -26.10 -16.71
CA LYS A 27 34.26 -27.08 -16.29
C LYS A 27 35.42 -26.43 -15.50
N ASP A 28 35.79 -25.20 -15.85
CA ASP A 28 36.88 -24.47 -15.18
C ASP A 28 36.47 -23.85 -13.83
N ASN A 29 35.16 -23.67 -13.57
CA ASN A 29 34.62 -23.05 -12.35
C ASN A 29 34.16 -24.06 -11.26
N LEU A 30 34.33 -25.36 -11.47
CA LEU A 30 33.81 -26.43 -10.60
C LEU A 30 34.82 -26.96 -9.57
N LYS A 31 35.44 -26.07 -8.77
CA LYS A 31 36.39 -26.48 -7.71
C LYS A 31 35.82 -26.52 -6.28
N THR A 32 34.62 -26.00 -6.03
CA THR A 32 33.99 -25.97 -4.68
C THR A 32 32.56 -26.53 -4.68
N LYS A 33 32.08 -26.95 -3.49
CA LYS A 33 30.77 -27.59 -3.28
C LYS A 33 29.60 -26.62 -3.56
N GLU A 34 29.79 -25.32 -3.33
CA GLU A 34 28.81 -24.26 -3.61
C GLU A 34 28.58 -24.04 -5.11
N ASN A 35 29.64 -24.13 -5.93
CA ASN A 35 29.54 -23.95 -7.39
C ASN A 35 28.81 -25.10 -8.10
N LYS A 36 28.64 -26.25 -7.43
CA LYS A 36 27.83 -27.37 -7.94
C LYS A 36 26.34 -27.12 -7.74
N MET A 37 25.94 -26.53 -6.61
CA MET A 37 24.54 -26.20 -6.31
C MET A 37 24.00 -25.12 -7.25
N SER A 38 24.77 -24.07 -7.51
CA SER A 38 24.39 -23.02 -8.47
C SER A 38 24.22 -23.56 -9.90
N LEU A 39 25.03 -24.55 -10.30
CA LEU A 39 24.89 -25.21 -11.59
C LEU A 39 23.59 -26.02 -11.71
N TYR A 40 23.19 -26.76 -10.66
CA TYR A 40 21.93 -27.52 -10.68
C TYR A 40 20.70 -26.60 -10.73
N VAL A 41 20.75 -25.44 -10.07
CA VAL A 41 19.68 -24.42 -10.15
C VAL A 41 19.57 -23.86 -11.56
N VAL A 42 20.70 -23.50 -12.19
CA VAL A 42 20.71 -22.98 -13.57
C VAL A 42 20.25 -24.04 -14.58
N LEU A 43 20.65 -25.29 -14.41
CA LEU A 43 20.18 -26.41 -15.25
C LEU A 43 18.68 -26.69 -15.05
N GLY A 44 18.17 -26.55 -13.83
CA GLY A 44 16.73 -26.64 -13.54
C GLY A 44 15.92 -25.54 -14.24
N ILE A 45 16.40 -24.29 -14.19
CA ILE A 45 15.75 -23.15 -14.86
C ILE A 45 15.76 -23.34 -16.39
N LEU A 46 16.88 -23.80 -16.96
CA LEU A 46 16.98 -24.11 -18.39
C LEU A 46 16.05 -25.27 -18.79
N GLY A 47 15.92 -26.30 -17.96
CA GLY A 47 14.99 -27.41 -18.19
C GLY A 47 13.53 -26.94 -18.26
N VAL A 48 13.12 -26.06 -17.36
CA VAL A 48 11.76 -25.48 -17.34
C VAL A 48 11.51 -24.59 -18.56
N ALA A 49 12.49 -23.77 -18.96
CA ALA A 49 12.38 -22.94 -20.15
C ALA A 49 12.24 -23.77 -21.44
N LEU A 50 12.98 -24.87 -21.54
CA LEU A 50 12.89 -25.79 -22.68
C LEU A 50 11.54 -26.51 -22.74
N LEU A 51 11.00 -26.90 -21.58
CA LEU A 51 9.66 -27.48 -21.45
C LEU A 51 8.58 -26.49 -21.88
N PHE A 52 8.73 -25.21 -21.53
CA PHE A 52 7.81 -24.15 -21.94
C PHE A 52 7.83 -23.91 -23.46
N VAL A 53 9.01 -23.93 -24.09
CA VAL A 53 9.15 -23.83 -25.55
C VAL A 53 8.49 -25.02 -26.24
N VAL A 54 8.66 -26.24 -25.73
CA VAL A 54 8.00 -27.44 -26.26
C VAL A 54 6.48 -27.34 -26.12
N ILE A 55 5.97 -26.94 -24.95
CA ILE A 55 4.51 -26.78 -24.72
C ILE A 55 3.92 -25.70 -25.64
N SER A 56 4.65 -24.59 -25.85
CA SER A 56 4.21 -23.51 -26.75
C SER A 56 4.19 -23.92 -28.23
N ALA A 57 5.04 -24.88 -28.61
CA ALA A 57 5.06 -25.42 -29.97
C ALA A 57 3.88 -26.39 -30.26
N PHE A 58 3.15 -26.84 -29.24
CA PHE A 58 2.05 -27.81 -29.36
C PHE A 58 0.65 -27.22 -29.10
N ARG A 59 0.50 -25.90 -28.93
CA ARG A 59 -0.81 -25.25 -28.79
C ARG A 59 -1.18 -24.43 -30.02
N GLN A 60 -1.87 -25.05 -30.98
CA GLN A 60 -2.79 -24.37 -31.89
C GLN A 60 -3.77 -25.37 -32.52
N ASP A 61 -5.04 -25.34 -32.09
CA ASP A 61 -6.25 -25.24 -32.94
C ASP A 61 -7.51 -25.54 -32.12
N SER A 62 -8.41 -24.55 -32.02
CA SER A 62 -9.87 -24.74 -32.03
C SER A 62 -10.57 -23.38 -32.09
N SER A 63 -10.86 -22.91 -33.30
CA SER A 63 -11.88 -21.87 -33.52
C SER A 63 -12.88 -22.40 -34.53
N THR A 64 -14.14 -22.55 -34.12
CA THR A 64 -15.29 -22.67 -35.01
C THR A 64 -16.20 -21.46 -34.83
N GLN A 65 -16.63 -20.95 -35.97
CA GLN A 65 -17.60 -19.87 -36.21
C GLN A 65 -18.99 -20.22 -35.66
N ASP A 66 -19.79 -19.20 -35.36
CA ASP A 66 -21.16 -19.07 -35.89
C ASP A 66 -21.67 -17.61 -35.81
N ASP A 67 -22.66 -17.34 -36.66
CA ASP A 67 -23.02 -16.13 -37.40
C ASP A 67 -23.82 -15.03 -36.64
N ILE A 68 -23.59 -13.74 -36.94
CA ILE A 68 -24.31 -12.79 -37.84
C ILE A 68 -25.77 -12.42 -37.47
N GLN A 69 -25.96 -11.11 -37.25
CA GLN A 69 -27.03 -10.18 -37.73
C GLN A 69 -27.40 -9.21 -36.60
N ALA A 70 -27.60 -7.91 -36.77
CA ALA A 70 -27.42 -6.96 -37.85
C ALA A 70 -27.69 -5.57 -37.23
N SER A 71 -27.03 -4.52 -37.71
CA SER A 71 -27.65 -3.23 -38.07
C SER A 71 -26.58 -2.28 -38.58
N GLN A 72 -26.65 -2.03 -39.89
CA GLN A 72 -25.91 -0.98 -40.59
C GLN A 72 -26.64 0.36 -40.40
N SER A 73 -25.86 1.44 -40.30
CA SER A 73 -26.04 2.62 -41.15
C SER A 73 -24.79 3.49 -41.09
N GLY A 74 -24.31 3.86 -42.27
CA GLY A 74 -23.00 4.46 -42.48
C GLY A 74 -22.94 5.97 -42.29
N ASN A 75 -21.72 6.50 -42.27
CA ASN A 75 -21.18 7.14 -43.47
C ASN A 75 -19.68 7.38 -43.33
N ALA A 76 -19.00 7.15 -44.45
CA ALA A 76 -17.62 7.46 -44.68
C ALA A 76 -17.42 8.97 -44.82
N GLN A 77 -16.30 9.51 -44.35
CA GLN A 77 -15.19 9.95 -45.21
C GLN A 77 -14.20 10.83 -44.43
N THR A 78 -12.98 10.29 -44.29
CA THR A 78 -11.68 10.92 -44.58
C THR A 78 -11.49 12.41 -44.26
N SER A 79 -10.49 12.68 -43.41
CA SER A 79 -9.34 13.47 -43.86
C SER A 79 -8.06 13.03 -43.16
N LYS A 80 -7.03 12.82 -44.00
CA LYS A 80 -5.64 12.56 -43.61
C LYS A 80 -5.04 13.87 -43.10
N ALA A 81 -4.25 13.80 -42.03
CA ALA A 81 -3.10 14.68 -41.86
C ALA A 81 -2.00 13.91 -41.14
N GLN A 82 -0.91 13.70 -41.85
CA GLN A 82 0.34 13.13 -41.35
C GLN A 82 1.05 14.14 -40.46
N ALA A 83 1.69 13.58 -39.43
CA ALA A 83 3.02 13.90 -38.92
C ALA A 83 3.44 15.37 -38.77
N ASN A 84 3.72 15.75 -37.53
CA ASN A 84 5.07 16.16 -37.18
C ASN A 84 5.36 15.86 -35.71
N ALA A 85 6.25 14.89 -35.51
CA ALA A 85 6.93 14.65 -34.25
C ALA A 85 7.94 15.79 -34.04
N GLN A 86 7.81 16.51 -32.93
CA GLN A 86 8.90 17.32 -32.38
C GLN A 86 9.20 16.85 -30.96
N GLN A 87 10.49 16.64 -30.73
CA GLN A 87 11.10 16.04 -29.56
C GLN A 87 10.76 16.82 -28.28
N ASN A 88 10.02 16.16 -27.38
CA ASN A 88 9.85 16.59 -25.99
C ASN A 88 11.08 16.16 -25.19
N ASN A 89 12.02 17.09 -24.99
CA ASN A 89 12.98 17.03 -23.89
C ASN A 89 12.46 17.94 -22.77
N ALA A 90 11.79 17.35 -21.77
CA ALA A 90 11.44 18.03 -20.53
C ALA A 90 12.65 18.03 -19.59
N PRO A 91 13.10 19.17 -19.04
CA PRO A 91 13.97 19.17 -17.88
C PRO A 91 13.12 18.93 -16.63
N ILE A 92 13.52 17.92 -15.87
CA ILE A 92 13.10 17.68 -14.50
C ILE A 92 13.91 18.65 -13.61
N GLY A 93 13.24 19.52 -12.86
CA GLY A 93 13.86 20.36 -11.82
C GLY A 93 13.15 21.69 -11.57
N GLY A 94 12.57 21.83 -10.37
CA GLY A 94 12.18 23.11 -9.77
C GLY A 94 10.81 23.67 -10.21
N GLY A 95 9.90 23.86 -9.24
CA GLY A 95 8.56 24.43 -9.42
C GLY A 95 8.50 25.78 -10.16
N ALA A 96 9.61 26.50 -10.27
CA ALA A 96 9.72 27.70 -11.09
C ALA A 96 9.52 27.45 -12.60
N GLY A 97 9.67 26.21 -13.11
CA GLY A 97 9.57 25.93 -14.55
C GLY A 97 8.16 26.02 -15.15
N VAL A 98 7.12 25.76 -14.35
CA VAL A 98 5.72 25.62 -14.82
C VAL A 98 5.01 26.97 -14.94
N VAL A 99 5.27 27.91 -14.03
CA VAL A 99 4.80 29.31 -14.09
C VAL A 99 5.17 29.99 -15.41
N LEU A 100 6.31 29.61 -15.95
CA LEU A 100 6.96 30.31 -17.05
C LEU A 100 6.33 29.99 -18.42
N GLN A 101 5.61 28.87 -18.54
CA GLN A 101 5.04 28.43 -19.83
C GLN A 101 3.58 28.87 -20.02
N SER A 102 2.84 29.12 -18.93
CA SER A 102 1.47 29.68 -18.97
C SER A 102 1.44 31.18 -19.29
N GLN A 103 2.53 31.91 -19.04
CA GLN A 103 2.66 33.35 -19.29
C GLN A 103 2.59 33.74 -20.79
N ALA A 104 2.95 32.84 -21.71
CA ALA A 104 3.06 33.16 -23.13
C ALA A 104 1.68 33.37 -23.83
N ASP A 105 0.68 32.53 -23.56
CA ASP A 105 -0.66 32.71 -24.16
C ASP A 105 -1.40 33.91 -23.54
N GLU A 106 -1.12 34.23 -22.28
CA GLU A 106 -1.73 35.34 -21.54
C GLU A 106 -1.11 36.70 -21.88
N GLN A 107 0.18 36.77 -22.19
CA GLN A 107 0.87 38.00 -22.60
C GLN A 107 0.31 38.59 -23.91
N LEU A 108 -0.18 37.75 -24.84
CA LEU A 108 -0.88 38.19 -26.05
C LEU A 108 -2.23 38.89 -25.76
N SER A 109 -2.88 38.53 -24.65
CA SER A 109 -4.13 39.15 -24.18
C SER A 109 -3.90 40.46 -23.40
N ARG A 110 -2.63 40.79 -23.14
CA ARG A 110 -2.16 41.87 -22.26
C ARG A 110 -1.42 42.98 -23.02
N LEU A 111 -1.64 43.07 -24.34
CA LEU A 111 -1.20 44.24 -25.11
C LEU A 111 -1.77 45.49 -24.44
N GLN A 112 -0.89 46.36 -23.99
CA GLN A 112 -1.30 47.58 -23.33
C GLN A 112 -1.88 48.53 -24.38
N LEU A 113 -3.14 48.92 -24.18
CA LEU A 113 -3.81 49.94 -24.98
C LEU A 113 -3.43 51.34 -24.44
N PRO A 114 -3.50 52.39 -25.26
CA PRO A 114 -3.41 53.76 -24.80
C PRO A 114 -4.37 54.00 -23.62
N ASN A 115 -3.84 54.43 -22.47
CA ASN A 115 -4.64 54.65 -21.26
C ASN A 115 -5.15 56.11 -21.20
N GLN A 116 -6.08 56.40 -20.29
CA GLN A 116 -6.59 57.74 -19.97
C GLN A 116 -5.48 58.76 -19.68
N GLU A 117 -4.31 58.30 -19.24
CA GLU A 117 -3.13 59.14 -19.03
C GLU A 117 -2.56 59.70 -20.34
N LEU A 118 -2.47 58.88 -21.40
CA LEU A 118 -2.08 59.37 -22.73
C LEU A 118 -3.12 60.35 -23.27
N GLU A 119 -4.41 60.05 -23.10
CA GLU A 119 -5.50 60.96 -23.50
C GLU A 119 -5.45 62.28 -22.73
N SER A 120 -5.16 62.23 -21.42
CA SER A 120 -5.01 63.41 -20.56
C SER A 120 -3.78 64.23 -20.91
N LEU A 121 -2.65 63.58 -21.23
CA LEU A 121 -1.45 64.25 -21.70
C LEU A 121 -1.69 64.92 -23.06
N ILE A 122 -2.40 64.26 -23.98
CA ILE A 122 -2.79 64.84 -25.27
C ILE A 122 -3.70 66.06 -25.06
N GLN A 123 -4.71 65.95 -24.19
CA GLN A 123 -5.58 67.08 -23.86
C GLN A 123 -4.81 68.23 -23.21
N LYS A 124 -3.90 67.94 -22.27
CA LYS A 124 -3.06 68.94 -21.62
C LYS A 124 -2.12 69.62 -22.61
N ALA A 125 -1.47 68.86 -23.50
CA ALA A 125 -0.61 69.39 -24.55
C ALA A 125 -1.39 70.33 -25.47
N ASN A 126 -2.60 69.92 -25.88
CA ASN A 126 -3.47 70.73 -26.72
C ASN A 126 -3.91 72.02 -26.01
N ILE A 127 -4.32 71.95 -24.73
CA ILE A 127 -4.69 73.14 -23.94
C ILE A 127 -3.50 74.09 -23.78
N LEU A 128 -2.29 73.58 -23.51
CA LEU A 128 -1.08 74.42 -23.39
C LEU A 128 -0.71 75.09 -24.71
N TYR A 129 -0.78 74.33 -25.81
CA TYR A 129 -0.51 74.80 -27.16
C TYR A 129 -1.51 75.86 -27.61
N GLU A 130 -2.82 75.62 -27.42
CA GLU A 130 -3.90 76.56 -27.75
C GLU A 130 -3.84 77.86 -26.92
N ASN A 131 -3.33 77.79 -25.68
CA ASN A 131 -3.15 78.95 -24.81
C ASN A 131 -1.77 79.64 -24.97
N GLY A 132 -0.98 79.28 -25.98
CA GLY A 132 0.29 79.94 -26.31
C GLY A 132 1.49 79.59 -25.43
N HIS A 133 1.37 78.59 -24.54
CA HIS A 133 2.48 78.07 -23.74
C HIS A 133 3.24 77.00 -24.52
N ILE A 134 3.94 77.41 -25.59
CA ILE A 134 4.50 76.51 -26.59
C ILE A 134 5.61 75.60 -26.02
N ASP A 135 6.51 76.15 -25.20
CA ASP A 135 7.61 75.37 -24.61
C ASP A 135 7.08 74.27 -23.66
N ASP A 136 6.07 74.60 -22.84
CA ASP A 136 5.40 73.65 -21.95
C ASP A 136 4.63 72.57 -22.74
N ALA A 137 4.01 72.95 -23.87
CA ALA A 137 3.31 72.01 -24.74
C ALA A 137 4.30 71.04 -25.43
N LEU A 138 5.46 71.53 -25.88
CA LEU A 138 6.51 70.69 -26.46
C LEU A 138 7.06 69.68 -25.44
N GLU A 139 7.25 70.08 -24.19
CA GLU A 139 7.65 69.15 -23.13
C GLU A 139 6.59 68.04 -22.91
N VAL A 140 5.30 68.36 -23.01
CA VAL A 140 4.23 67.36 -22.92
C VAL A 140 4.15 66.49 -24.18
N PHE A 141 4.42 67.03 -25.37
CA PHE A 141 4.50 66.25 -26.61
C PHE A 141 5.69 65.29 -26.62
N ASP A 142 6.86 65.68 -26.13
CA ASP A 142 8.01 64.79 -25.98
C ASP A 142 7.70 63.65 -25.01
N LYS A 143 6.99 63.94 -23.90
CA LYS A 143 6.49 62.91 -22.97
C LYS A 143 5.51 61.95 -23.66
N ILE A 144 4.59 62.45 -24.48
CA ILE A 144 3.66 61.62 -25.27
C ILE A 144 4.41 60.71 -26.25
N ALA A 145 5.44 61.23 -26.92
CA ALA A 145 6.25 60.46 -27.87
C ALA A 145 7.04 59.34 -27.16
N LEU A 146 7.70 59.66 -26.04
CA LEU A 146 8.42 58.71 -25.20
C LEU A 146 7.50 57.62 -24.64
N TYR A 147 6.33 58.00 -24.12
CA TYR A 147 5.31 57.08 -23.63
C TYR A 147 4.85 56.11 -24.73
N SER A 148 4.52 56.65 -25.91
CA SER A 148 4.06 55.85 -27.05
C SER A 148 5.14 54.89 -27.58
N GLN A 149 6.40 55.34 -27.58
CA GLN A 149 7.54 54.51 -27.94
C GLN A 149 7.79 53.40 -26.92
N SER A 150 7.74 53.70 -25.62
CA SER A 150 7.89 52.71 -24.56
C SER A 150 6.84 51.60 -24.68
N LEU A 151 5.57 52.02 -24.81
CA LEU A 151 4.41 51.13 -24.96
C LEU A 151 4.54 50.19 -26.17
N ALA A 152 4.95 50.72 -27.33
CA ALA A 152 5.14 49.94 -28.54
C ALA A 152 6.27 48.91 -28.38
N ASN A 153 7.38 49.29 -27.75
CA ASN A 153 8.51 48.40 -27.51
C ASN A 153 8.18 47.32 -26.46
N TYR A 154 7.43 47.65 -25.42
CA TYR A 154 6.92 46.67 -24.46
C TYR A 154 6.06 45.61 -25.16
N ASN A 155 5.06 46.05 -25.93
CA ASN A 155 4.16 45.15 -26.66
C ASN A 155 4.93 44.28 -27.67
N LEU A 156 5.92 44.85 -28.37
CA LEU A 156 6.80 44.09 -29.26
C LEU A 156 7.63 43.05 -28.49
N GLY A 157 8.18 43.43 -27.34
CA GLY A 157 8.91 42.52 -26.45
C GLY A 157 8.05 41.38 -25.94
N ALA A 158 6.81 41.67 -25.54
CA ALA A 158 5.84 40.66 -25.13
C ALA A 158 5.56 39.66 -26.26
N ILE A 159 5.28 40.14 -27.48
CA ILE A 159 5.08 39.26 -28.65
C ILE A 159 6.31 38.37 -28.89
N GLN A 160 7.50 38.95 -28.87
CA GLN A 160 8.75 38.20 -29.07
C GLN A 160 9.00 37.18 -27.96
N LEU A 161 8.59 37.47 -26.73
CA LEU A 161 8.67 36.56 -25.60
C LEU A 161 7.76 35.35 -25.81
N VAL A 162 6.51 35.57 -26.25
CA VAL A 162 5.58 34.51 -26.64
C VAL A 162 6.14 33.64 -27.77
N GLU A 163 6.76 34.27 -28.77
CA GLU A 163 7.44 33.57 -29.87
C GLU A 163 8.75 32.88 -29.45
N LYS A 164 9.10 32.93 -28.15
CA LYS A 164 10.35 32.39 -27.57
C LYS A 164 11.63 33.00 -28.17
N LYS A 165 11.53 34.19 -28.75
CA LYS A 165 12.66 34.97 -29.29
C LYS A 165 13.32 35.79 -28.17
N TYR A 166 13.80 35.11 -27.14
CA TYR A 166 14.24 35.72 -25.87
C TYR A 166 15.27 36.85 -26.05
N SER A 167 16.27 36.69 -26.92
CA SER A 167 17.27 37.76 -27.15
C SER A 167 16.70 38.99 -27.85
N GLN A 168 15.65 38.84 -28.66
CA GLN A 168 14.96 39.96 -29.29
C GLN A 168 14.05 40.65 -28.26
N ALA A 169 13.29 39.84 -27.49
CA ALA A 169 12.46 40.31 -26.39
C ALA A 169 13.25 41.19 -25.42
N ILE A 170 14.44 40.76 -24.98
CA ILE A 170 15.32 41.56 -24.12
C ILE A 170 15.60 42.94 -24.72
N ARG A 171 15.96 43.03 -26.02
CA ARG A 171 16.24 44.32 -26.66
C ARG A 171 15.01 45.23 -26.70
N SER A 172 13.85 44.68 -27.00
CA SER A 172 12.60 45.44 -27.02
C SER A 172 12.21 45.90 -25.61
N PHE A 173 12.41 45.07 -24.59
CA PHE A 173 12.21 45.46 -23.20
C PHE A 173 13.23 46.49 -22.72
N ASP A 174 14.50 46.42 -23.14
CA ASP A 174 15.51 47.46 -22.85
C ASP A 174 15.08 48.82 -23.42
N GLN A 175 14.52 48.82 -24.63
CA GLN A 175 13.98 50.04 -25.25
C GLN A 175 12.75 50.57 -24.51
N ALA A 176 11.90 49.70 -23.99
CA ALA A 176 10.77 50.09 -23.14
C ALA A 176 11.25 50.66 -21.79
N ILE A 177 12.20 49.99 -21.13
CA ILE A 177 12.83 50.46 -19.87
C ILE A 177 13.45 51.84 -20.06
N ALA A 178 14.16 52.08 -21.17
CA ALA A 178 14.75 53.38 -21.47
C ALA A 178 13.70 54.49 -21.67
N GLY A 179 12.48 54.14 -22.06
CA GLY A 179 11.34 55.06 -22.20
C GLY A 179 10.69 55.47 -20.88
N GLY A 180 11.04 54.83 -19.75
CA GLY A 180 10.66 55.27 -18.40
C GLY A 180 9.28 54.84 -17.91
N GLU A 181 8.43 54.30 -18.77
CA GLU A 181 7.08 53.82 -18.44
C GLU A 181 7.05 52.32 -18.19
N ASP A 182 6.31 51.88 -17.17
CA ASP A 182 6.18 50.48 -16.76
C ASP A 182 7.53 49.72 -16.68
N VAL A 183 8.58 50.43 -16.21
CA VAL A 183 9.96 49.92 -16.11
C VAL A 183 10.01 48.59 -15.37
N SER A 184 9.30 48.47 -14.26
CA SER A 184 9.30 47.26 -13.43
C SER A 184 8.76 46.05 -14.18
N LEU A 185 7.69 46.23 -14.96
CA LEU A 185 7.06 45.16 -15.73
C LEU A 185 7.95 44.74 -16.91
N SER A 186 8.50 45.72 -17.64
CA SER A 186 9.45 45.49 -18.73
C SER A 186 10.71 44.78 -18.23
N ALA A 187 11.22 45.18 -17.07
CA ALA A 187 12.39 44.59 -16.45
C ALA A 187 12.12 43.15 -15.96
N VAL A 188 10.98 42.83 -15.36
CA VAL A 188 10.65 41.44 -15.02
C VAL A 188 10.62 40.55 -16.27
N ASN A 189 10.01 41.02 -17.36
CA ASN A 189 9.95 40.25 -18.61
C ASN A 189 11.33 40.10 -19.29
N ALA A 190 12.19 41.13 -19.21
CA ALA A 190 13.58 41.05 -19.66
C ALA A 190 14.40 40.07 -18.81
N GLY A 191 14.22 40.10 -17.49
CA GLY A 191 14.81 39.16 -16.55
C GLY A 191 14.38 37.74 -16.87
N TYR A 192 13.09 37.50 -17.02
CA TYR A 192 12.54 36.21 -17.41
C TYR A 192 13.13 35.70 -18.74
N SER A 193 13.26 36.57 -19.74
CA SER A 193 13.90 36.24 -21.02
C SER A 193 15.37 35.87 -20.84
N ALA A 194 16.10 36.57 -19.97
CA ALA A 194 17.49 36.26 -19.63
C ALA A 194 17.61 34.91 -18.91
N LEU A 195 16.70 34.61 -17.99
CA LEU A 195 16.61 33.31 -17.31
C LEU A 195 16.43 32.17 -18.31
N LYS A 196 15.56 32.34 -19.31
CA LYS A 196 15.37 31.33 -20.38
C LYS A 196 16.59 31.15 -21.29
N LEU A 197 17.48 32.14 -21.36
CA LEU A 197 18.78 32.04 -22.02
C LEU A 197 19.88 31.46 -21.12
N GLY A 198 19.60 31.22 -19.83
CA GLY A 198 20.59 30.81 -18.83
C GLY A 198 21.55 31.94 -18.41
N ASP A 199 21.25 33.19 -18.75
CA ASP A 199 22.05 34.37 -18.43
C ASP A 199 21.67 34.90 -17.04
N MET A 200 22.24 34.27 -16.00
CA MET A 200 21.92 34.59 -14.60
C MET A 200 22.38 35.99 -14.17
N GLU A 201 23.42 36.54 -14.80
CA GLU A 201 23.88 37.90 -14.52
C GLU A 201 22.85 38.92 -14.99
N LYS A 202 22.37 38.80 -16.24
CA LYS A 202 21.30 39.66 -16.75
C LYS A 202 19.99 39.44 -16.03
N PHE A 203 19.63 38.19 -15.72
CA PHE A 203 18.45 37.90 -14.91
C PHE A 203 18.49 38.70 -13.61
N LYS A 204 19.59 38.58 -12.83
CA LYS A 204 19.73 39.32 -11.57
C LYS A 204 19.68 40.83 -11.78
N HIS A 205 20.38 41.34 -12.79
CA HIS A 205 20.36 42.76 -13.14
C HIS A 205 18.93 43.27 -13.35
N TYR A 206 18.16 42.60 -14.21
CA TYR A 206 16.80 43.01 -14.53
C TYR A 206 15.84 42.87 -13.33
N ILE A 207 16.00 41.85 -12.49
CA ILE A 207 15.21 41.72 -11.26
C ILE A 207 15.55 42.84 -10.26
N ASP A 208 16.80 43.29 -10.17
CA ASP A 208 17.19 44.43 -9.34
C ASP A 208 16.66 45.77 -9.91
N VAL A 209 16.66 45.93 -11.25
CA VAL A 209 16.01 47.06 -11.93
C VAL A 209 14.51 47.06 -11.63
N ALA A 210 13.84 45.91 -11.76
CA ALA A 210 12.42 45.80 -11.46
C ALA A 210 12.12 46.17 -9.99
N TYR A 211 12.89 45.61 -9.06
CA TYR A 211 12.72 45.86 -7.62
C TYR A 211 12.88 47.34 -7.27
N THR A 212 13.90 48.01 -7.83
CA THR A 212 14.18 49.42 -7.54
C THR A 212 13.09 50.35 -8.07
N ASN A 213 12.39 49.95 -9.14
CA ASN A 213 11.34 50.75 -9.77
C ASN A 213 9.91 50.36 -9.34
N LEU A 214 9.74 49.34 -8.48
CA LEU A 214 8.42 48.91 -7.97
C LEU A 214 7.54 50.06 -7.44
N PRO A 215 8.05 51.05 -6.68
CA PRO A 215 7.22 52.13 -6.14
C PRO A 215 6.46 52.93 -7.21
N TYR A 216 7.00 53.03 -8.43
CA TYR A 216 6.36 53.71 -9.54
C TYR A 216 5.15 52.95 -10.11
N SER A 217 5.03 51.65 -9.83
CA SER A 217 3.91 50.82 -10.25
C SER A 217 2.77 50.73 -9.21
N TYR A 218 2.85 51.43 -8.07
CA TYR A 218 1.90 51.30 -6.96
C TYR A 218 0.43 51.53 -7.34
N GLY A 219 0.18 52.47 -8.25
CA GLY A 219 -1.18 52.79 -8.74
C GLY A 219 -1.75 51.76 -9.71
N SER A 220 -0.94 50.82 -10.20
CA SER A 220 -1.34 49.90 -11.26
C SER A 220 -2.13 48.70 -10.72
N PRO A 221 -3.18 48.23 -11.42
CA PRO A 221 -3.96 47.05 -10.99
C PRO A 221 -3.15 45.76 -10.83
N PHE A 222 -1.98 45.67 -11.46
CA PHE A 222 -1.09 44.50 -11.40
C PHE A 222 0.01 44.61 -10.33
N TYR A 223 0.05 45.70 -9.56
CA TYR A 223 1.15 45.98 -8.62
C TYR A 223 1.40 44.86 -7.62
N SER A 224 0.35 44.37 -6.93
CA SER A 224 0.53 43.31 -5.92
C SER A 224 1.15 42.05 -6.53
N TYR A 225 0.68 41.65 -7.71
CA TYR A 225 1.22 40.48 -8.41
C TYR A 225 2.67 40.70 -8.85
N LEU A 226 2.98 41.85 -9.47
CA LEU A 226 4.34 42.20 -9.88
C LEU A 226 5.31 42.26 -8.68
N TYR A 227 4.86 42.86 -7.57
CA TYR A 227 5.64 42.94 -6.34
C TYR A 227 5.95 41.52 -5.82
N ALA A 228 4.96 40.63 -5.80
CA ALA A 228 5.14 39.24 -5.42
C ALA A 228 6.12 38.49 -6.34
N GLU A 229 5.99 38.68 -7.65
CA GLU A 229 6.84 38.01 -8.65
C GLU A 229 8.31 38.46 -8.52
N VAL A 230 8.55 39.76 -8.33
CA VAL A 230 9.91 40.28 -8.07
C VAL A 230 10.48 39.67 -6.79
N LEU A 231 9.71 39.63 -5.69
CA LEU A 231 10.16 39.02 -4.44
C LEU A 231 10.40 37.52 -4.59
N TYR A 232 9.55 36.81 -5.33
CA TYR A 232 9.72 35.40 -5.65
C TYR A 232 11.06 35.14 -6.36
N TYR A 233 11.37 35.92 -7.39
CA TYR A 233 12.65 35.82 -8.11
C TYR A 233 13.87 36.22 -7.27
N LYS A 234 13.67 37.04 -6.22
CA LYS A 234 14.69 37.34 -5.21
C LYS A 234 14.78 36.29 -4.10
N ASN A 235 14.01 35.20 -4.19
CA ASN A 235 13.90 34.14 -3.18
C ASN A 235 13.35 34.62 -1.82
N GLN A 236 12.58 35.71 -1.82
CA GLN A 236 11.90 36.27 -0.64
C GLN A 236 10.46 35.73 -0.57
N TYR A 237 10.34 34.40 -0.50
CA TYR A 237 9.06 33.70 -0.66
C TYR A 237 8.02 34.04 0.42
N PHE A 238 8.47 34.30 1.66
CA PHE A 238 7.56 34.62 2.76
C PHE A 238 6.97 36.02 2.58
N GLU A 239 7.81 37.00 2.24
CA GLU A 239 7.39 38.37 1.97
C GLU A 239 6.51 38.45 0.71
N ALA A 240 6.79 37.61 -0.28
CA ALA A 240 6.04 37.54 -1.53
C ALA A 240 4.59 37.04 -1.34
N LEU A 241 4.28 36.27 -0.29
CA LEU A 241 2.91 35.83 0.01
C LEU A 241 1.99 37.00 0.37
N SER A 242 2.48 38.00 1.11
CA SER A 242 1.65 39.12 1.59
C SER A 242 0.85 39.83 0.49
N PRO A 243 1.48 40.31 -0.61
CA PRO A 243 0.74 40.94 -1.71
C PRO A 243 -0.15 39.97 -2.49
N LEU A 244 0.16 38.66 -2.54
CA LEU A 244 -0.68 37.65 -3.21
C LEU A 244 -1.98 37.38 -2.43
N LEU A 245 -1.89 37.39 -1.09
CA LEU A 245 -3.03 37.20 -0.21
C LEU A 245 -3.87 38.48 -0.06
N ASN A 246 -3.29 39.63 -0.39
CA ASN A 246 -3.93 40.94 -0.27
C ASN A 246 -3.74 41.74 -1.58
N PRO A 247 -4.36 41.29 -2.68
CA PRO A 247 -4.20 41.93 -3.97
C PRO A 247 -4.82 43.33 -3.98
N ASN A 248 -4.13 44.30 -4.57
CA ASN A 248 -4.58 45.69 -4.68
C ASN A 248 -5.70 45.89 -5.71
N SER A 249 -5.99 44.87 -6.53
CA SER A 249 -7.08 44.89 -7.50
C SER A 249 -7.66 43.49 -7.72
N LYS A 250 -8.73 43.40 -8.54
CA LYS A 250 -9.28 42.11 -8.99
C LYS A 250 -8.55 41.51 -10.19
N SER A 251 -7.68 42.29 -10.83
CA SER A 251 -6.81 41.79 -11.90
C SER A 251 -5.77 40.84 -11.29
N TYR A 252 -5.35 39.83 -12.06
CA TYR A 252 -4.31 38.88 -11.68
C TYR A 252 -4.63 37.97 -10.47
N ILE A 253 -5.89 37.86 -10.03
CA ILE A 253 -6.25 36.99 -8.89
C ILE A 253 -5.91 35.52 -9.19
N GLN A 254 -6.17 35.04 -10.41
CA GLN A 254 -5.96 33.63 -10.75
C GLN A 254 -4.47 33.26 -10.70
N GLU A 255 -3.63 34.14 -11.25
CA GLU A 255 -2.18 34.05 -11.28
C GLU A 255 -1.61 34.23 -9.88
N SER A 256 -2.21 35.11 -9.07
CA SER A 256 -1.81 35.31 -7.68
C SER A 256 -2.09 34.08 -6.82
N ASP A 257 -3.26 33.45 -7.01
CA ASP A 257 -3.62 32.21 -6.32
C ASP A 257 -2.73 31.03 -6.76
N GLN A 258 -2.36 30.95 -8.04
CA GLN A 258 -1.39 29.96 -8.53
C GLN A 258 -0.02 30.15 -7.87
N LEU A 259 0.53 31.37 -7.91
CA LEU A 259 1.84 31.65 -7.32
C LEU A 259 1.85 31.46 -5.80
N ALA A 260 0.76 31.84 -5.12
CA ALA A 260 0.60 31.58 -3.69
C ALA A 260 0.56 30.08 -3.40
N SER A 261 -0.11 29.28 -4.23
CA SER A 261 -0.14 27.83 -4.10
C SER A 261 1.27 27.23 -4.14
N GLU A 262 2.08 27.64 -5.10
CA GLU A 262 3.47 27.21 -5.22
C GLU A 262 4.33 27.64 -4.04
N MET A 263 4.16 28.87 -3.54
CA MET A 263 4.88 29.34 -2.36
C MET A 263 4.50 28.54 -1.11
N PHE A 264 3.22 28.23 -0.90
CA PHE A 264 2.80 27.36 0.19
C PHE A 264 3.44 25.96 0.09
N LEU A 265 3.58 25.40 -1.12
CA LEU A 265 4.30 24.15 -1.33
C LEU A 265 5.78 24.22 -0.95
N VAL A 266 6.45 25.34 -1.21
CA VAL A 266 7.86 25.55 -0.76
C VAL A 266 7.96 25.45 0.76
N PHE A 267 6.94 25.90 1.50
CA PHE A 267 6.88 25.80 2.95
C PHE A 267 6.31 24.47 3.47
N GLY A 268 5.94 23.54 2.58
CA GLY A 268 5.29 22.27 2.96
C GLY A 268 3.86 22.42 3.45
N ASP A 269 3.20 23.55 3.16
CA ASP A 269 1.82 23.82 3.53
C ASP A 269 0.86 23.36 2.43
N ASP A 270 0.71 22.04 2.33
CA ASP A 270 -0.05 21.39 1.25
C ASP A 270 -1.54 21.79 1.27
N TYR A 271 -2.09 22.13 2.44
CA TYR A 271 -3.50 22.51 2.59
C TYR A 271 -3.77 23.91 2.04
N ASN A 272 -2.95 24.91 2.42
CA ASN A 272 -3.11 26.25 1.86
C ASN A 272 -2.75 26.28 0.37
N ALA A 273 -1.76 25.47 -0.05
CA ALA A 273 -1.48 25.28 -1.46
C ALA A 273 -2.69 24.78 -2.25
N LEU A 274 -3.35 23.73 -1.73
CA LEU A 274 -4.55 23.16 -2.34
C LEU A 274 -5.70 24.17 -2.38
N GLU A 275 -5.96 24.88 -1.28
CA GLU A 275 -7.03 25.88 -1.23
C GLU A 275 -6.81 27.01 -2.24
N LYS A 276 -5.57 27.45 -2.40
CA LYS A 276 -5.24 28.49 -3.38
C LYS A 276 -5.39 28.03 -4.81
N LEU A 277 -4.90 26.85 -5.16
CA LEU A 277 -5.04 26.34 -6.53
C LEU A 277 -6.51 26.11 -6.92
N LYS A 278 -7.38 25.71 -5.98
CA LYS A 278 -8.83 25.64 -6.23
C LYS A 278 -9.44 27.00 -6.56
N GLN A 279 -8.97 28.08 -5.92
CA GLN A 279 -9.50 29.44 -6.11
C GLN A 279 -9.14 30.02 -7.48
N SER A 280 -7.98 29.65 -8.03
CA SER A 280 -7.57 30.08 -9.38
C SER A 280 -8.58 29.71 -10.48
N ARG A 281 -9.28 28.57 -10.34
CA ARG A 281 -10.28 28.07 -11.31
C ARG A 281 -9.75 27.90 -12.75
N ASN A 282 -8.43 27.85 -12.95
CA ASN A 282 -7.83 27.67 -14.25
C ASN A 282 -7.95 26.18 -14.70
N PRO A 283 -8.58 25.88 -15.85
CA PRO A 283 -8.70 24.50 -16.33
C PRO A 283 -7.35 23.82 -16.58
N LYS A 284 -6.29 24.58 -16.88
CA LYS A 284 -4.93 24.07 -17.09
C LYS A 284 -4.31 23.48 -15.81
N ASP A 285 -4.81 23.86 -14.64
CA ASP A 285 -4.26 23.44 -13.34
C ASP A 285 -4.80 22.10 -12.85
N LYS A 286 -5.75 21.48 -13.56
CA LYS A 286 -6.39 20.23 -13.10
C LYS A 286 -5.38 19.14 -12.79
N PHE A 287 -4.29 19.03 -13.55
CA PHE A 287 -3.25 18.05 -13.25
C PHE A 287 -2.57 18.34 -11.90
N ALA A 288 -2.11 19.58 -11.68
CA ALA A 288 -1.50 20.01 -10.40
C ALA A 288 -2.49 19.90 -9.23
N LEU A 289 -3.77 20.20 -9.46
CA LEU A 289 -4.82 20.04 -8.46
C LEU A 289 -5.02 18.57 -8.07
N GLY A 290 -5.01 17.66 -9.05
CA GLY A 290 -5.03 16.21 -8.80
C GLY A 290 -3.84 15.74 -7.98
N MET A 291 -2.64 16.25 -8.27
CA MET A 291 -1.43 15.98 -7.50
C MET A 291 -1.51 16.52 -6.06
N LEU A 292 -2.02 17.74 -5.86
CA LEU A 292 -2.21 18.32 -4.53
C LEU A 292 -3.22 17.54 -3.69
N TYR A 293 -4.33 17.10 -4.28
CA TYR A 293 -5.27 16.20 -3.60
C TYR A 293 -4.61 14.90 -3.17
N ALA A 294 -3.75 14.30 -4.01
CA ALA A 294 -3.02 13.09 -3.65
C ALA A 294 -2.05 13.35 -2.49
N ARG A 295 -1.40 14.52 -2.49
CA ARG A 295 -0.43 14.91 -1.46
C ARG A 295 -1.08 15.10 -0.08
N VAL A 296 -2.26 15.70 -0.01
CA VAL A 296 -3.04 15.81 1.25
C VAL A 296 -3.77 14.51 1.64
N GLY A 297 -3.66 13.45 0.84
CA GLY A 297 -4.28 12.14 1.09
C GLY A 297 -5.74 12.01 0.67
N ASP A 298 -6.31 12.98 -0.05
CA ASP A 298 -7.67 12.88 -0.61
C ASP A 298 -7.63 12.15 -1.97
N TYR A 299 -7.31 10.85 -1.91
CA TYR A 299 -7.12 10.02 -3.10
C TYR A 299 -8.38 9.89 -3.96
N ALA A 300 -9.57 10.01 -3.37
CA ALA A 300 -10.82 9.97 -4.13
C ALA A 300 -10.96 11.20 -5.05
N LYS A 301 -10.71 12.41 -4.51
CA LYS A 301 -10.71 13.64 -5.34
C LYS A 301 -9.52 13.69 -6.28
N ALA A 302 -8.35 13.21 -5.86
CA ALA A 302 -7.18 13.12 -6.71
C ALA A 302 -7.47 12.27 -7.96
N GLU A 303 -8.02 11.07 -7.76
CA GLU A 303 -8.34 10.15 -8.84
C GLU A 303 -9.37 10.74 -9.80
N GLN A 304 -10.43 11.35 -9.26
CA GLN A 304 -11.43 12.03 -10.07
C GLN A 304 -10.83 13.16 -10.90
N THR A 305 -10.05 14.03 -10.27
CA THR A 305 -9.48 15.21 -10.93
C THR A 305 -8.50 14.82 -12.03
N LEU A 306 -7.64 13.82 -11.78
CA LEU A 306 -6.69 13.29 -12.76
C LEU A 306 -7.38 12.59 -13.93
N ARG A 307 -8.43 11.81 -13.66
CA ARG A 307 -9.25 11.22 -14.73
C ARG A 307 -9.88 12.29 -15.61
N ASP A 308 -10.47 13.32 -15.01
CA ASP A 308 -11.12 14.41 -15.75
C ASP A 308 -10.11 15.21 -16.59
N TYR A 309 -8.85 15.35 -16.11
CA TYR A 309 -7.75 15.93 -16.88
C TYR A 309 -7.38 15.07 -18.10
N LEU A 310 -7.23 13.76 -17.89
CA LEU A 310 -6.82 12.80 -18.94
C LEU A 310 -7.87 12.61 -20.05
N VAL A 311 -9.13 13.01 -19.84
CA VAL A 311 -10.13 13.07 -20.92
C VAL A 311 -9.70 14.06 -22.02
N ALA A 312 -9.14 15.21 -21.64
CA ALA A 312 -8.65 16.22 -22.58
C ALA A 312 -7.20 15.96 -23.02
N HIS A 313 -6.43 15.22 -22.21
CA HIS A 313 -5.01 14.97 -22.42
C HIS A 313 -4.68 13.46 -22.36
N PRO A 314 -5.24 12.63 -23.26
CA PRO A 314 -5.18 11.16 -23.16
C PRO A 314 -3.77 10.57 -23.33
N GLU A 315 -2.82 11.33 -23.86
CA GLU A 315 -1.42 10.91 -24.05
C GLU A 315 -0.45 11.60 -23.09
N ASP A 316 -0.95 12.31 -22.06
CA ASP A 316 -0.09 12.80 -20.99
C ASP A 316 0.33 11.66 -20.06
N TYR A 317 1.44 11.01 -20.41
CA TYR A 317 1.98 9.89 -19.65
C TYR A 317 2.42 10.24 -18.23
N GLN A 318 2.76 11.50 -17.94
CA GLN A 318 3.05 11.92 -16.57
C GLN A 318 1.77 11.92 -15.73
N ALA A 319 0.66 12.43 -16.28
CA ALA A 319 -0.63 12.36 -15.60
C ALA A 319 -1.16 10.92 -15.48
N ILE A 320 -0.91 10.06 -16.48
CA ILE A 320 -1.26 8.62 -16.40
C ILE A 320 -0.50 7.93 -15.26
N TRP A 321 0.82 8.14 -15.16
CA TRP A 321 1.61 7.59 -14.06
C TRP A 321 1.17 8.11 -12.69
N ALA A 322 0.83 9.39 -12.59
CA ALA A 322 0.32 9.96 -11.35
C ALA A 322 -1.01 9.29 -10.95
N LYS A 323 -1.93 9.16 -11.91
CA LYS A 323 -3.22 8.49 -11.69
C LYS A 323 -3.03 7.04 -11.26
N GLU A 324 -2.12 6.30 -11.88
CA GLU A 324 -1.83 4.91 -11.53
C GLU A 324 -1.42 4.75 -10.05
N LEU A 325 -0.51 5.60 -9.57
CA LEU A 325 -0.11 5.58 -8.16
C LEU A 325 -1.25 6.00 -7.22
N VAL A 326 -2.07 6.96 -7.64
CA VAL A 326 -3.29 7.34 -6.92
C VAL A 326 -4.29 6.19 -6.88
N ASP A 327 -4.45 5.42 -7.96
CA ASP A 327 -5.32 4.25 -8.00
C ASP A 327 -4.85 3.19 -6.99
N ILE A 328 -3.54 2.95 -6.87
CA ILE A 328 -2.98 2.06 -5.84
C ILE A 328 -3.35 2.57 -4.43
N LYS A 329 -3.13 3.86 -4.14
CA LYS A 329 -3.47 4.46 -2.83
C LYS A 329 -4.98 4.47 -2.55
N ALA A 330 -5.80 4.64 -3.59
CA ALA A 330 -7.26 4.57 -3.54
C ALA A 330 -7.79 3.13 -3.48
N ARG A 331 -6.92 2.11 -3.54
CA ARG A 331 -7.24 0.67 -3.56
C ARG A 331 -8.01 0.22 -4.81
N LYS A 332 -7.85 0.94 -5.92
CA LYS A 332 -8.39 0.61 -7.25
C LYS A 332 -7.40 -0.26 -8.03
N PHE A 333 -7.07 -1.43 -7.49
CA PHE A 333 -6.00 -2.28 -8.02
C PHE A 333 -6.25 -2.77 -9.45
N GLY A 334 -7.50 -3.02 -9.87
CA GLY A 334 -7.82 -3.32 -11.26
C GLY A 334 -7.49 -2.18 -12.22
N SER A 335 -7.77 -0.93 -11.83
CA SER A 335 -7.42 0.26 -12.63
C SER A 335 -5.91 0.48 -12.71
N ALA A 336 -5.20 0.33 -11.59
CA ALA A 336 -3.74 0.38 -11.58
C ALA A 336 -3.14 -0.73 -12.47
N SER A 337 -3.65 -1.96 -12.36
CA SER A 337 -3.22 -3.09 -13.18
C SER A 337 -3.39 -2.84 -14.68
N ALA A 338 -4.55 -2.33 -15.10
CA ALA A 338 -4.82 -2.00 -16.49
C ALA A 338 -3.87 -0.92 -17.02
N THR A 339 -3.63 0.12 -16.20
CA THR A 339 -2.74 1.23 -16.54
C THR A 339 -1.29 0.75 -16.68
N LEU A 340 -0.78 -0.04 -15.73
CA LEU A 340 0.56 -0.62 -15.80
C LEU A 340 0.75 -1.53 -17.01
N LYS A 341 -0.29 -2.30 -17.38
CA LYS A 341 -0.27 -3.15 -18.58
C LYS A 341 -0.13 -2.30 -19.84
N GLN A 342 -0.92 -1.24 -19.97
CA GLN A 342 -0.85 -0.31 -21.10
C GLN A 342 0.54 0.35 -21.19
N LEU A 343 1.10 0.80 -20.06
CA LEU A 343 2.42 1.41 -19.99
C LEU A 343 3.54 0.41 -20.36
N ASP A 344 3.45 -0.86 -19.96
CA ASP A 344 4.38 -1.92 -20.39
C ASP A 344 4.30 -2.18 -21.90
N GLU A 345 3.09 -2.24 -22.46
CA GLU A 345 2.87 -2.50 -23.89
C GLU A 345 3.44 -1.37 -24.75
N LEU A 346 3.24 -0.13 -24.33
CA LEU A 346 3.75 1.08 -24.99
C LEU A 346 5.22 1.38 -24.67
N LYS A 347 5.83 0.64 -23.73
CA LYS A 347 7.22 0.85 -23.27
C LYS A 347 7.48 2.27 -22.76
N ILE A 348 6.50 2.84 -22.07
CA ILE A 348 6.61 4.17 -21.46
C ILE A 348 7.48 4.06 -20.20
N PRO A 349 8.58 4.82 -20.09
CA PRO A 349 9.39 4.85 -18.88
C PRO A 349 8.60 5.35 -17.67
N GLN A 350 8.94 4.85 -16.49
CA GLN A 350 8.30 5.27 -15.25
C GLN A 350 8.62 6.73 -14.92
N ALA A 351 7.58 7.57 -14.88
CA ALA A 351 7.73 9.00 -14.59
C ALA A 351 8.00 9.27 -13.10
N TYR A 352 7.36 8.50 -12.21
CA TYR A 352 7.54 8.60 -10.76
C TYR A 352 8.02 7.27 -10.21
N LYS A 353 9.31 7.18 -9.90
CA LYS A 353 9.89 6.02 -9.22
C LYS A 353 9.30 5.91 -7.81
N ILE A 354 9.14 4.69 -7.33
CA ILE A 354 8.64 4.42 -5.98
C ILE A 354 9.67 3.65 -5.18
N VAL A 355 9.70 3.88 -3.87
CA VAL A 355 10.39 3.03 -2.91
C VAL A 355 9.32 2.33 -2.07
N THR A 356 9.31 1.01 -2.15
CA THR A 356 8.49 0.14 -1.32
C THR A 356 9.03 0.19 0.11
N GLY A 357 8.13 0.42 1.05
CA GLY A 357 8.45 0.50 2.47
C GLY A 357 7.34 -0.10 3.32
N LEU A 358 7.50 0.04 4.62
CA LEU A 358 6.48 -0.33 5.59
C LEU A 358 5.50 0.82 5.78
N ASN A 359 4.24 0.49 6.05
CA ASN A 359 3.20 1.47 6.35
C ASN A 359 3.53 2.18 7.66
N GLU A 360 3.74 3.50 7.63
CA GLU A 360 4.14 4.27 8.82
C GLU A 360 3.11 4.21 9.96
N ASN A 361 1.84 3.98 9.63
CA ASN A 361 0.78 3.81 10.60
C ASN A 361 1.01 2.61 11.53
N LEU A 362 1.80 1.61 11.10
CA LEU A 362 2.19 0.46 11.92
C LEU A 362 2.97 0.87 13.18
N PHE A 363 3.66 2.01 13.11
CA PHE A 363 4.58 2.49 14.13
C PHE A 363 4.09 3.75 14.85
N ASP A 364 2.95 4.32 14.45
CA ASP A 364 2.35 5.44 15.15
C ASP A 364 1.70 4.95 16.45
N VAL A 365 2.39 5.18 17.57
CA VAL A 365 1.92 4.77 18.91
C VAL A 365 0.57 5.40 19.24
N LYS A 366 0.32 6.67 18.86
CA LYS A 366 -0.95 7.35 19.17
C LYS A 366 -2.09 6.74 18.36
N LEU A 367 -1.85 6.46 17.09
CA LEU A 367 -2.82 5.79 16.24
C LEU A 367 -3.08 4.35 16.72
N ALA A 368 -2.03 3.62 17.07
CA ALA A 368 -2.10 2.26 17.59
C ALA A 368 -2.85 2.20 18.92
N GLN A 369 -2.63 3.18 19.81
CA GLN A 369 -3.38 3.37 21.05
C GLN A 369 -4.86 3.67 20.79
N LYS A 370 -5.16 4.62 19.88
CA LYS A 370 -6.54 4.96 19.51
C LYS A 370 -7.29 3.77 18.93
N LYS A 371 -6.64 3.01 18.05
CA LYS A 371 -7.19 1.81 17.40
C LYS A 371 -7.06 0.56 18.25
N PHE A 372 -6.45 0.61 19.44
CA PHE A 372 -6.14 -0.58 20.22
C PHE A 372 -7.38 -1.45 20.45
N TRP A 373 -8.49 -0.80 20.75
CA TRP A 373 -9.80 -1.39 21.03
C TRP A 373 -10.54 -1.89 19.80
N ASP A 374 -10.47 -1.12 18.71
CA ASP A 374 -11.12 -1.40 17.43
C ASP A 374 -10.09 -1.92 16.41
N ARG A 375 -9.09 -2.69 16.88
CA ARG A 375 -7.95 -3.02 16.03
C ARG A 375 -8.37 -3.98 14.95
N ASN A 376 -8.51 -3.42 13.77
CA ASN A 376 -8.60 -4.13 12.52
C ASN A 376 -7.17 -4.40 12.06
N PHE A 377 -6.61 -5.56 12.38
CA PHE A 377 -5.60 -6.14 11.49
C PHE A 377 -6.26 -6.40 10.12
N GLU A 378 -5.55 -6.88 9.08
CA GLU A 378 -6.04 -7.22 7.71
C GLU A 378 -7.57 -7.49 7.52
N HIS A 379 -8.23 -8.12 8.51
CA HIS A 379 -9.69 -8.25 8.66
C HIS A 379 -10.27 -7.54 9.92
N HIS A 380 -11.43 -6.86 9.78
CA HIS A 380 -12.16 -6.14 10.86
C HIS A 380 -12.51 -6.99 12.09
N ARG A 381 -12.50 -8.32 11.97
CA ARG A 381 -12.83 -9.28 13.06
C ARG A 381 -11.65 -10.17 13.47
N SER A 382 -10.42 -9.78 13.08
CA SER A 382 -9.22 -10.60 13.24
C SER A 382 -8.96 -10.98 14.71
N LEU A 383 -9.01 -10.00 15.62
CA LEU A 383 -8.81 -10.27 17.04
C LEU A 383 -9.92 -11.15 17.61
N GLN A 384 -11.17 -10.86 17.25
CA GLN A 384 -12.36 -11.57 17.72
C GLN A 384 -12.32 -13.05 17.34
N TYR A 385 -11.99 -13.38 16.09
CA TYR A 385 -11.85 -14.78 15.67
C TYR A 385 -10.68 -15.48 16.34
N LYS A 386 -9.54 -14.80 16.54
CA LYS A 386 -8.42 -15.37 17.29
C LYS A 386 -8.80 -15.67 18.75
N ILE A 387 -9.59 -14.82 19.40
CA ILE A 387 -10.14 -15.07 20.75
C ILE A 387 -11.02 -16.33 20.73
N LEU A 388 -11.91 -16.46 19.75
CA LEU A 388 -12.78 -17.63 19.63
C LEU A 388 -12.00 -18.92 19.39
N PHE A 389 -10.96 -18.90 18.54
CA PHE A 389 -10.06 -20.05 18.37
C PHE A 389 -9.25 -20.34 19.62
N TYR A 390 -8.84 -19.33 20.39
CA TYR A 390 -8.07 -19.53 21.62
C TYR A 390 -8.87 -20.31 22.67
N TYR A 391 -10.13 -19.93 22.88
CA TYR A 391 -11.01 -20.53 23.90
C TYR A 391 -11.91 -21.66 23.38
N ALA A 392 -11.72 -22.07 22.13
CA ALA A 392 -12.47 -23.19 21.57
C ALA A 392 -12.10 -24.50 22.28
N PRO A 393 -13.09 -25.35 22.59
CA PRO A 393 -12.81 -26.65 23.17
C PRO A 393 -12.21 -27.59 22.12
N TYR A 394 -11.09 -28.23 22.47
CA TYR A 394 -10.65 -29.44 21.78
C TYR A 394 -11.69 -30.54 21.95
N LYS A 395 -11.95 -31.29 20.88
CA LYS A 395 -12.99 -32.30 20.86
C LYS A 395 -12.42 -33.66 21.26
N VAL A 396 -13.02 -34.26 22.27
CA VAL A 396 -12.83 -35.69 22.57
C VAL A 396 -13.91 -36.50 21.86
N PHE A 397 -13.56 -37.70 21.42
CA PHE A 397 -14.53 -38.63 20.83
C PHE A 397 -15.51 -39.17 21.89
N ASN A 398 -16.71 -39.57 21.47
CA ASN A 398 -17.72 -40.15 22.35
C ASN A 398 -17.36 -41.61 22.70
N ALA A 399 -16.92 -41.86 23.94
CA ALA A 399 -16.58 -43.21 24.39
C ALA A 399 -17.75 -44.21 24.26
N ASN A 400 -19.00 -43.73 24.26
CA ASN A 400 -20.18 -44.56 24.08
C ASN A 400 -20.28 -45.13 22.66
N GLU A 401 -19.87 -44.39 21.64
CA GLU A 401 -19.91 -44.86 20.24
C GLU A 401 -18.90 -46.00 20.00
N ALA A 402 -17.73 -45.93 20.66
CA ALA A 402 -16.77 -47.03 20.66
C ALA A 402 -17.34 -48.28 21.35
N PHE A 403 -18.08 -48.07 22.45
CA PHE A 403 -18.72 -49.14 23.19
C PHE A 403 -19.90 -49.75 22.43
N GLU A 404 -20.72 -48.94 21.74
CA GLU A 404 -21.84 -49.37 20.90
C GLU A 404 -21.33 -50.25 19.75
N ILE A 405 -20.31 -49.80 19.00
CA ILE A 405 -19.71 -50.59 17.90
C ILE A 405 -19.11 -51.92 18.40
N LEU A 406 -18.49 -51.91 19.59
CA LEU A 406 -17.99 -53.14 20.22
C LEU A 406 -19.14 -54.07 20.68
N SER A 407 -20.24 -53.49 21.15
CA SER A 407 -21.41 -54.24 21.62
C SER A 407 -22.20 -54.88 20.47
N GLU A 408 -22.26 -54.23 19.29
CA GLU A 408 -22.84 -54.80 18.07
C GLU A 408 -22.06 -56.03 17.59
N GLY A 409 -20.73 -56.04 17.76
CA GLY A 409 -19.88 -57.20 17.47
C GLY A 409 -20.19 -58.44 18.33
N ASN A 410 -20.75 -58.25 19.54
CA ASN A 410 -21.10 -59.31 20.50
C ASN A 410 -22.45 -59.99 20.22
N PHE A 411 -23.38 -59.38 19.45
CA PHE A 411 -24.74 -59.90 19.27
C PHE A 411 -24.90 -60.90 18.10
N ASN A 412 -23.87 -61.12 17.27
CA ASN A 412 -23.95 -61.90 16.01
C ASN A 412 -23.23 -63.27 16.06
N PHE A 413 -23.55 -64.14 17.04
CA PHE A 413 -22.99 -65.50 17.13
C PHE A 413 -23.69 -66.51 16.19
N GLY A 414 -23.58 -66.31 14.88
CA GLY A 414 -23.95 -67.30 13.84
C GLY A 414 -22.72 -67.71 13.01
N ALA A 415 -22.57 -69.02 12.72
CA ALA A 415 -21.35 -69.62 12.16
C ALA A 415 -20.84 -69.09 10.80
N ASN A 416 -21.59 -68.22 10.10
CA ASN A 416 -21.22 -67.57 8.83
C ASN A 416 -20.89 -66.06 8.95
N LEU A 417 -20.86 -65.48 10.15
CA LEU A 417 -20.71 -64.03 10.38
C LEU A 417 -19.40 -63.63 11.09
N LEU A 418 -18.49 -64.58 11.29
CA LEU A 418 -17.22 -64.38 12.02
C LEU A 418 -16.37 -63.24 11.42
N GLU A 419 -16.40 -63.08 10.10
CA GLU A 419 -15.63 -62.04 9.39
C GLU A 419 -16.17 -60.63 9.66
N GLN A 420 -17.49 -60.46 9.83
CA GLN A 420 -18.12 -59.18 10.18
C GLN A 420 -17.85 -58.79 11.64
N SER A 421 -17.94 -59.74 12.58
CA SER A 421 -17.58 -59.47 13.99
C SER A 421 -16.11 -59.08 14.13
N VAL A 422 -15.19 -59.71 13.36
CA VAL A 422 -13.78 -59.31 13.33
C VAL A 422 -13.60 -57.88 12.80
N ASP A 423 -14.37 -57.46 11.80
CA ASP A 423 -14.36 -56.07 11.32
C ASP A 423 -14.85 -55.09 12.40
N PHE A 424 -15.95 -55.41 13.10
CA PHE A 424 -16.45 -54.59 14.21
C PHE A 424 -15.43 -54.45 15.36
N TYR A 425 -14.74 -55.53 15.75
CA TYR A 425 -13.67 -55.45 16.77
C TYR A 425 -12.45 -54.69 16.27
N LYS A 426 -12.04 -54.86 15.00
CA LYS A 426 -10.97 -54.06 14.39
C LYS A 426 -11.33 -52.58 14.37
N ARG A 427 -12.57 -52.24 14.02
CA ARG A 427 -13.09 -50.86 14.05
C ARG A 427 -13.15 -50.30 15.47
N GLY A 428 -13.72 -51.03 16.42
CA GLY A 428 -13.79 -50.63 17.84
C GLY A 428 -12.40 -50.48 18.49
N GLY A 429 -11.45 -51.37 18.17
CA GLY A 429 -10.06 -51.25 18.60
C GLY A 429 -9.34 -50.06 17.97
N THR A 430 -9.60 -49.78 16.69
CA THR A 430 -9.08 -48.60 15.98
C THR A 430 -9.62 -47.31 16.60
N ILE A 431 -10.93 -47.22 16.84
CA ILE A 431 -11.58 -46.09 17.51
C ILE A 431 -10.99 -45.88 18.91
N SER A 432 -10.85 -46.95 19.70
CA SER A 432 -10.25 -46.86 21.04
C SER A 432 -8.81 -46.33 21.01
N LYS A 433 -8.01 -46.75 20.02
CA LYS A 433 -6.64 -46.25 19.83
C LYS A 433 -6.65 -44.77 19.43
N ILE A 434 -7.55 -44.36 18.54
CA ILE A 434 -7.71 -42.95 18.16
C ILE A 434 -8.11 -42.09 19.35
N ASN A 435 -9.04 -42.56 20.20
CA ASN A 435 -9.49 -41.84 21.38
C ASN A 435 -8.35 -41.63 22.37
N ARG A 436 -7.55 -42.67 22.59
CA ARG A 436 -6.31 -42.57 23.37
C ARG A 436 -5.37 -41.55 22.75
N ASN A 437 -5.20 -41.60 21.43
CA ASN A 437 -4.30 -40.68 20.75
C ASN A 437 -4.79 -39.23 20.91
N ILE A 438 -6.07 -38.94 20.67
CA ILE A 438 -6.68 -37.61 20.90
C ILE A 438 -6.45 -37.16 22.34
N ALA A 439 -6.70 -38.03 23.33
CA ALA A 439 -6.49 -37.69 24.74
C ALA A 439 -5.02 -37.38 25.07
N GLU A 440 -4.07 -38.10 24.46
CA GLU A 440 -2.64 -37.80 24.56
C GLU A 440 -2.29 -36.46 23.90
N GLY A 441 -2.84 -36.17 22.71
CA GLY A 441 -2.64 -34.88 22.05
C GLY A 441 -3.20 -33.69 22.84
N ILE A 442 -4.40 -33.84 23.41
CA ILE A 442 -5.02 -32.84 24.29
C ILE A 442 -4.19 -32.64 25.57
N ARG A 443 -3.58 -33.70 26.10
CA ARG A 443 -2.66 -33.59 27.24
C ARG A 443 -1.46 -32.71 26.89
N GLU A 444 -0.88 -32.87 25.71
CA GLU A 444 0.21 -32.01 25.22
C GLU A 444 -0.25 -30.55 25.08
N VAL A 445 -1.48 -30.30 24.59
CA VAL A 445 -2.06 -28.95 24.56
C VAL A 445 -2.11 -28.34 25.97
N TYR A 446 -2.64 -29.07 26.95
CA TYR A 446 -2.72 -28.59 28.33
C TYR A 446 -1.37 -28.51 29.04
N SER A 447 -0.34 -29.20 28.53
CA SER A 447 1.05 -29.02 28.99
C SER A 447 1.64 -27.69 28.56
N GLY A 448 1.02 -27.00 27.58
CA GLY A 448 1.40 -25.67 27.09
C GLY A 448 2.27 -25.66 25.83
N ASP A 449 2.73 -26.83 25.35
CA ASP A 449 3.53 -26.96 24.12
C ASP A 449 2.66 -27.32 22.90
N LEU A 450 2.14 -26.28 22.23
CA LEU A 450 1.27 -26.47 21.09
C LEU A 450 1.99 -27.03 19.86
N ARG A 451 3.31 -26.87 19.74
CA ARG A 451 4.07 -27.38 18.57
C ARG A 451 4.19 -28.90 18.64
N LYS A 452 4.47 -29.44 19.83
CA LYS A 452 4.44 -30.89 20.07
C LYS A 452 3.04 -31.45 19.80
N ALA A 453 2.00 -30.79 20.32
CA ALA A 453 0.62 -31.18 20.06
C ALA A 453 0.30 -31.21 18.56
N LEU A 454 0.65 -30.15 17.81
CA LEU A 454 0.40 -30.07 16.36
C LEU A 454 1.09 -31.20 15.60
N LYS A 455 2.38 -31.43 15.83
CA LYS A 455 3.12 -32.52 15.18
C LYS A 455 2.47 -33.88 15.46
N TYR A 456 2.01 -34.07 16.69
CA TYR A 456 1.34 -35.28 17.12
C TYR A 456 -0.03 -35.46 16.44
N PHE A 457 -0.88 -34.43 16.43
CA PHE A 457 -2.19 -34.45 15.77
C PHE A 457 -2.09 -34.61 14.25
N GLU A 458 -1.13 -33.95 13.59
CA GLU A 458 -0.87 -34.11 12.16
C GLU A 458 -0.54 -35.57 11.79
N GLY A 459 0.29 -36.23 12.59
CA GLY A 459 0.63 -37.64 12.40
C GLY A 459 -0.61 -38.53 12.50
N ASN A 460 -1.46 -38.27 13.49
CA ASN A 460 -2.69 -39.02 13.70
C ASN A 460 -3.74 -38.77 12.60
N ALA A 461 -3.93 -37.53 12.17
CA ALA A 461 -4.87 -37.18 11.09
C ALA A 461 -4.48 -37.85 9.75
N LYS A 462 -3.17 -38.00 9.49
CA LYS A 462 -2.65 -38.75 8.33
C LYS A 462 -2.91 -40.26 8.46
N GLN A 463 -2.72 -40.83 9.65
CA GLN A 463 -2.94 -42.25 9.90
C GLN A 463 -4.42 -42.64 9.86
N TYR A 464 -5.30 -41.73 10.29
CA TYR A 464 -6.74 -41.98 10.42
C TYR A 464 -7.56 -40.94 9.63
N PRO A 465 -7.55 -41.02 8.28
CA PRO A 465 -8.02 -39.93 7.41
C PRO A 465 -9.54 -39.71 7.36
N GLN A 466 -10.33 -40.58 7.98
CA GLN A 466 -11.80 -40.52 8.00
C GLN A 466 -12.38 -39.93 9.29
N TYR A 467 -11.54 -39.54 10.24
CA TYR A 467 -12.00 -39.15 11.58
C TYR A 467 -12.10 -37.63 11.72
N SER A 468 -13.33 -37.10 11.66
CA SER A 468 -13.62 -35.66 11.71
C SER A 468 -12.93 -34.94 12.89
N VAL A 469 -12.97 -35.51 14.09
CA VAL A 469 -12.41 -34.91 15.32
C VAL A 469 -10.92 -34.59 15.19
N LEU A 470 -10.12 -35.50 14.62
CA LEU A 470 -8.69 -35.27 14.41
C LEU A 470 -8.44 -34.08 13.48
N TYR A 471 -9.25 -33.94 12.44
CA TYR A 471 -9.15 -32.80 11.53
C TYR A 471 -9.58 -31.50 12.21
N TYR A 472 -10.63 -31.54 13.03
CA TYR A 472 -11.08 -30.39 13.81
C TYR A 472 -9.99 -29.89 14.77
N ASP A 473 -9.42 -30.77 15.59
CA ASP A 473 -8.39 -30.40 16.58
C ASP A 473 -7.10 -29.93 15.90
N THR A 474 -6.71 -30.56 14.80
CA THR A 474 -5.55 -30.11 14.01
C THR A 474 -5.81 -28.74 13.39
N GLY A 475 -7.02 -28.52 12.85
CA GLY A 475 -7.44 -27.22 12.32
C GLY A 475 -7.42 -26.12 13.38
N LEU A 476 -7.83 -26.45 14.61
CA LEU A 476 -7.78 -25.54 15.75
C LEU A 476 -6.36 -25.14 16.11
N LEU A 477 -5.42 -26.10 16.15
CA LEU A 477 -4.01 -25.80 16.38
C LEU A 477 -3.45 -24.88 15.30
N TYR A 478 -3.71 -25.16 14.02
CA TYR A 478 -3.29 -24.25 12.94
C TYR A 478 -3.89 -22.84 13.08
N ALA A 479 -5.17 -22.74 13.44
CA ALA A 479 -5.80 -21.45 13.70
C ALA A 479 -5.14 -20.69 14.86
N GLN A 480 -4.77 -21.40 15.94
CA GLN A 480 -4.05 -20.85 17.09
C GLN A 480 -2.61 -20.45 16.75
N PHE A 481 -1.98 -21.08 15.76
CA PHE A 481 -0.69 -20.65 15.19
C PHE A 481 -0.81 -19.51 14.17
N GLY A 482 -2.03 -19.20 13.72
CA GLY A 482 -2.31 -18.20 12.70
C GLY A 482 -2.09 -18.69 11.26
N ASP A 483 -1.98 -20.00 11.04
CA ASP A 483 -1.98 -20.62 9.70
C ASP A 483 -3.43 -20.87 9.27
N PHE A 484 -4.11 -19.78 8.91
CA PHE A 484 -5.55 -19.82 8.62
C PHE A 484 -5.90 -20.61 7.36
N GLU A 485 -4.95 -20.79 6.44
CA GLU A 485 -5.17 -21.59 5.24
C GLU A 485 -5.25 -23.08 5.55
N LYS A 486 -4.31 -23.58 6.35
CA LYS A 486 -4.42 -24.96 6.84
C LYS A 486 -5.61 -25.10 7.78
N ALA A 487 -5.86 -24.13 8.65
CA ALA A 487 -7.05 -24.15 9.50
C ALA A 487 -8.33 -24.30 8.66
N TYR A 488 -8.51 -23.48 7.62
CA TYR A 488 -9.64 -23.56 6.69
C TYR A 488 -9.76 -24.95 6.07
N SER A 489 -8.65 -25.48 5.55
CA SER A 489 -8.61 -26.79 4.89
C SER A 489 -8.99 -27.93 5.84
N TYR A 490 -8.43 -27.92 7.05
CA TYR A 490 -8.68 -28.94 8.07
C TYR A 490 -10.09 -28.85 8.66
N PHE A 491 -10.59 -27.64 8.96
CA PHE A 491 -11.96 -27.46 9.43
C PHE A 491 -12.99 -27.82 8.37
N SER A 492 -12.78 -27.42 7.11
CA SER A 492 -13.66 -27.81 6.00
C SER A 492 -13.73 -29.32 5.87
N ARG A 493 -12.56 -30.00 5.93
CA ARG A 493 -12.52 -31.46 5.89
C ARG A 493 -13.22 -32.11 7.09
N ALA A 494 -13.03 -31.59 8.29
CA ALA A 494 -13.72 -32.08 9.48
C ALA A 494 -15.25 -31.99 9.32
N TYR A 495 -15.75 -30.86 8.82
CA TYR A 495 -17.18 -30.65 8.57
C TYR A 495 -17.73 -31.55 7.46
N PHE A 496 -16.99 -31.80 6.36
CA PHE A 496 -17.47 -32.69 5.31
C PHE A 496 -17.34 -34.19 5.65
N LEU A 497 -16.49 -34.56 6.60
CA LEU A 497 -16.44 -35.92 7.16
C LEU A 497 -17.59 -36.21 8.11
N ASP A 498 -18.08 -35.18 8.81
CA ASP A 498 -19.19 -35.25 9.74
C ASP A 498 -19.93 -33.91 9.74
N ASN A 499 -21.05 -33.85 9.01
CA ASN A 499 -21.85 -32.63 8.87
C ASN A 499 -22.63 -32.27 10.14
N THR A 500 -22.68 -33.16 11.15
CA THR A 500 -23.20 -32.81 12.48
C THR A 500 -22.19 -31.96 13.27
N ASN A 501 -20.92 -31.93 12.84
CA ASN A 501 -19.88 -31.07 13.38
C ASN A 501 -20.00 -29.63 12.86
N ILE A 502 -21.12 -28.96 13.16
CA ILE A 502 -21.39 -27.57 12.77
C ILE A 502 -20.30 -26.62 13.26
N PHE A 503 -19.72 -26.89 14.43
CA PHE A 503 -18.63 -26.09 14.98
C PHE A 503 -17.41 -26.04 14.06
N ALA A 504 -17.05 -27.16 13.42
CA ALA A 504 -16.01 -27.19 12.39
C ALA A 504 -16.41 -26.38 11.16
N GLY A 505 -17.66 -26.47 10.72
CA GLY A 505 -18.17 -25.68 9.59
C GLY A 505 -18.09 -24.17 9.85
N ILE A 506 -18.51 -23.71 11.03
CA ILE A 506 -18.42 -22.30 11.43
C ILE A 506 -16.97 -21.84 11.47
N PHE A 507 -16.06 -22.65 12.03
CA PHE A 507 -14.63 -22.32 12.09
C PHE A 507 -13.96 -22.35 10.72
N ALA A 508 -14.44 -23.20 9.80
CA ALA A 508 -14.05 -23.12 8.39
C ALA A 508 -14.47 -21.78 7.78
N ILE A 509 -15.67 -21.27 8.07
CA ILE A 509 -16.09 -19.95 7.57
C ILE A 509 -15.17 -18.85 8.15
N MET A 510 -14.90 -18.86 9.45
CA MET A 510 -13.99 -17.88 10.09
C MET A 510 -12.59 -17.89 9.46
N ALA A 511 -11.99 -19.08 9.33
CA ALA A 511 -10.66 -19.24 8.72
C ALA A 511 -10.66 -18.87 7.23
N GLY A 512 -11.74 -19.18 6.51
CA GLY A 512 -11.93 -18.81 5.10
C GLY A 512 -11.99 -17.30 4.90
N GLN A 513 -12.62 -16.56 5.82
CA GLN A 513 -12.65 -15.09 5.77
C GLN A 513 -11.26 -14.48 5.93
N PHE A 514 -10.41 -14.99 6.83
CA PHE A 514 -9.02 -14.52 6.99
C PHE A 514 -8.20 -14.61 5.70
N ILE A 515 -8.48 -15.60 4.87
CA ILE A 515 -7.78 -15.85 3.62
C ILE A 515 -8.63 -15.43 2.41
N TYR A 516 -9.68 -14.62 2.58
CA TYR A 516 -10.54 -14.13 1.50
C TYR A 516 -11.12 -15.22 0.58
N GLN A 517 -11.34 -16.42 1.13
CA GLN A 517 -11.96 -17.55 0.43
C GLN A 517 -13.48 -17.40 0.39
N ASP A 518 -14.11 -17.80 -0.71
CA ASP A 518 -15.58 -17.87 -0.78
C ASP A 518 -16.11 -18.99 0.12
N THR A 519 -16.82 -18.60 1.18
CA THR A 519 -17.40 -19.51 2.18
C THR A 519 -18.90 -19.74 1.97
N SER A 520 -19.49 -19.20 0.90
CA SER A 520 -20.95 -19.21 0.66
C SER A 520 -21.53 -20.63 0.62
N ARG A 521 -20.81 -21.56 0.02
CA ARG A 521 -21.22 -22.97 -0.06
C ARG A 521 -21.29 -23.65 1.31
N ILE A 522 -20.27 -23.43 2.15
CA ILE A 522 -20.24 -23.98 3.52
C ILE A 522 -21.38 -23.34 4.33
N SER A 523 -21.56 -22.03 4.21
CA SER A 523 -22.65 -21.29 4.87
C SER A 523 -24.04 -21.84 4.51
N ALA A 524 -24.30 -22.09 3.23
CA ALA A 524 -25.57 -22.65 2.78
C ALA A 524 -25.80 -24.09 3.29
N SER A 525 -24.73 -24.89 3.35
CA SER A 525 -24.79 -26.26 3.86
C SER A 525 -25.13 -26.29 5.35
N ILE A 526 -24.46 -25.46 6.17
CA ILE A 526 -24.70 -25.35 7.61
C ILE A 526 -26.16 -24.98 7.88
N ALA A 527 -26.73 -24.03 7.15
CA ALA A 527 -28.12 -23.61 7.32
C ALA A 527 -29.14 -24.76 7.10
N THR A 528 -28.76 -25.77 6.32
CA THR A 528 -29.57 -26.97 6.09
C THR A 528 -29.29 -28.04 7.15
N ASP A 529 -28.02 -28.36 7.38
CA ASP A 529 -27.58 -29.41 8.30
C ASP A 529 -28.03 -29.13 9.74
N PHE A 530 -28.08 -27.86 10.15
CA PHE A 530 -28.51 -27.45 11.49
C PHE A 530 -29.91 -27.99 11.88
N LYS A 531 -30.80 -28.17 10.89
CA LYS A 531 -32.17 -28.68 11.12
C LYS A 531 -32.23 -30.18 11.37
N SER A 532 -31.13 -30.89 11.11
CA SER A 532 -31.07 -32.36 11.15
C SER A 532 -30.39 -32.92 12.40
N ILE A 533 -29.97 -32.05 13.34
CA ILE A 533 -29.20 -32.46 14.52
C ILE A 533 -30.13 -32.57 15.73
N ASP A 534 -30.56 -33.79 16.04
CA ASP A 534 -31.47 -34.07 17.15
C ASP A 534 -30.77 -34.13 18.53
N SER A 535 -29.43 -34.21 18.55
CA SER A 535 -28.64 -34.47 19.77
C SER A 535 -28.17 -33.22 20.52
N LEU A 536 -28.41 -32.01 20.00
CA LEU A 536 -27.97 -30.77 20.64
C LEU A 536 -28.92 -30.37 21.77
N ASN A 537 -28.36 -30.01 22.93
CA ASN A 537 -29.17 -29.38 23.96
C ASN A 537 -29.55 -27.94 23.56
N GLN A 538 -30.54 -27.38 24.24
CA GLN A 538 -31.09 -26.06 23.90
C GLN A 538 -30.04 -24.94 23.95
N ASP A 539 -29.12 -24.99 24.90
CA ASP A 539 -28.07 -23.96 25.06
C ASP A 539 -27.01 -24.07 23.94
N GLU A 540 -26.59 -25.28 23.59
CA GLU A 540 -25.65 -25.54 22.50
C GLU A 540 -26.22 -25.15 21.15
N SER A 541 -27.49 -25.49 20.90
CA SER A 541 -28.20 -25.08 19.68
C SER A 541 -28.26 -23.55 19.57
N ARG A 542 -28.71 -22.85 20.62
CA ARG A 542 -28.75 -21.37 20.63
C ARG A 542 -27.37 -20.76 20.41
N PHE A 543 -26.35 -21.28 21.09
CA PHE A 543 -24.98 -20.80 20.94
C PHE A 543 -24.47 -20.95 19.50
N LEU A 544 -24.61 -22.13 18.89
CA LEU A 544 -24.14 -22.38 17.53
C LEU A 544 -24.88 -21.53 16.51
N GLN A 545 -26.19 -21.31 16.70
CA GLN A 545 -26.97 -20.42 15.84
C GLN A 545 -26.48 -18.98 15.93
N ALA A 546 -26.32 -18.45 17.15
CA ALA A 546 -25.84 -17.08 17.35
C ALA A 546 -24.40 -16.90 16.83
N LEU A 547 -23.53 -17.90 17.03
CA LEU A 547 -22.16 -17.88 16.50
C LEU A 547 -22.15 -17.88 14.97
N PHE A 548 -23.01 -18.68 14.33
CA PHE A 548 -23.15 -18.70 12.88
C PHE A 548 -23.69 -17.37 12.34
N GLU A 549 -24.73 -16.80 12.96
CA GLU A 549 -25.25 -15.46 12.66
C GLU A 549 -24.15 -14.39 12.74
N TYR A 550 -23.33 -14.43 13.80
CA TYR A 550 -22.21 -13.51 13.99
C TYR A 550 -21.17 -13.62 12.87
N VAL A 551 -20.76 -14.83 12.49
CA VAL A 551 -19.74 -15.02 11.45
C VAL A 551 -20.25 -14.57 10.08
N VAL A 552 -21.50 -14.85 9.76
CA VAL A 552 -22.11 -14.49 8.47
C VAL A 552 -22.42 -12.99 8.36
N SER A 553 -23.03 -12.40 9.39
CA SER A 553 -23.55 -11.04 9.33
C SER A 553 -22.71 -9.98 10.08
N GLY A 554 -21.87 -10.40 11.03
CA GLY A 554 -21.14 -9.50 11.93
C GLY A 554 -21.90 -9.06 13.16
N THR A 555 -23.15 -9.47 13.27
CA THR A 555 -24.01 -9.22 14.41
C THR A 555 -24.66 -10.53 14.81
N SER A 556 -24.97 -10.70 16.07
CA SER A 556 -25.80 -11.82 16.51
C SER A 556 -26.90 -11.32 17.42
N SER A 557 -27.96 -12.11 17.51
CA SER A 557 -28.92 -11.99 18.60
C SER A 557 -28.19 -12.08 19.95
N SER A 558 -28.61 -11.27 20.93
CA SER A 558 -28.03 -11.31 22.28
C SER A 558 -28.30 -12.70 22.88
N LEU A 559 -27.24 -13.46 23.13
CA LEU A 559 -27.33 -14.64 23.97
C LEU A 559 -27.49 -14.17 25.42
N SER A 560 -28.63 -14.50 26.03
CA SER A 560 -28.76 -14.46 27.48
C SER A 560 -28.82 -15.91 27.93
N PHE A 561 -27.68 -16.47 28.33
CA PHE A 561 -27.68 -17.79 28.96
C PHE A 561 -28.31 -17.63 30.35
N PRO A 562 -29.44 -18.30 30.65
CA PRO A 562 -30.01 -18.25 31.99
C PRO A 562 -28.96 -18.73 33.01
N ASN A 563 -28.88 -18.06 34.16
CA ASN A 563 -27.86 -18.31 35.20
C ASN A 563 -27.91 -19.72 35.83
N THR A 564 -28.74 -20.63 35.33
CA THR A 564 -29.09 -21.91 35.95
C THR A 564 -28.55 -23.16 35.25
N THR A 565 -27.81 -23.08 34.14
CA THR A 565 -27.28 -24.29 33.48
C THR A 565 -25.86 -24.67 33.91
N ALA A 566 -25.73 -25.91 34.36
CA ALA A 566 -24.69 -26.43 35.25
C ALA A 566 -23.29 -26.67 34.65
N LYS A 567 -22.94 -26.15 33.45
CA LYS A 567 -21.56 -26.19 32.89
C LYS A 567 -21.33 -25.04 31.89
N LYS A 568 -21.02 -23.83 32.37
CA LYS A 568 -20.66 -22.71 31.48
C LYS A 568 -19.30 -23.01 30.82
N LYS A 569 -19.29 -23.23 29.50
CA LYS A 569 -18.07 -23.53 28.71
C LYS A 569 -17.29 -22.23 28.45
N ALA A 570 -15.97 -22.31 28.43
CA ALA A 570 -15.08 -21.19 28.10
C ALA A 570 -15.49 -20.42 26.84
N ILE A 571 -15.81 -21.14 25.76
CA ILE A 571 -16.20 -20.55 24.48
C ILE A 571 -17.47 -19.68 24.56
N TYR A 572 -18.37 -19.92 25.52
CA TYR A 572 -19.56 -19.07 25.70
C TYR A 572 -19.16 -17.69 26.21
N PHE A 573 -18.31 -17.64 27.23
CA PHE A 573 -17.76 -16.37 27.73
C PHE A 573 -16.87 -15.67 26.70
N ALA A 574 -16.08 -16.43 25.92
CA ALA A 574 -15.30 -15.85 24.83
C ALA A 574 -16.20 -15.19 23.77
N PHE A 575 -17.33 -15.81 23.43
CA PHE A 575 -18.29 -15.23 22.50
C PHE A 575 -19.04 -14.02 23.09
N ASP A 576 -19.41 -14.07 24.36
CA ASP A 576 -19.97 -12.91 25.08
C ASP A 576 -18.99 -11.73 25.09
N ALA A 577 -17.70 -11.99 25.35
CA ALA A 577 -16.65 -10.99 25.29
C ALA A 577 -16.52 -10.39 23.89
N VAL A 578 -16.47 -11.24 22.84
CA VAL A 578 -16.39 -10.80 21.45
C VAL A 578 -17.58 -9.95 21.03
N ASN A 579 -18.80 -10.34 21.40
CA ASN A 579 -20.00 -9.56 21.12
C ASN A 579 -20.00 -8.22 21.86
N ALA A 580 -19.60 -8.23 23.13
CA ALA A 580 -19.51 -7.03 23.94
C ALA A 580 -18.46 -6.05 23.40
N MET A 581 -17.30 -6.55 22.95
CA MET A 581 -16.30 -5.74 22.25
C MET A 581 -16.87 -5.12 20.98
N ASN A 582 -17.61 -5.88 20.17
CA ASN A 582 -18.22 -5.39 18.94
C ASN A 582 -19.30 -4.32 19.18
N SER A 583 -20.02 -4.40 20.31
CA SER A 583 -21.02 -3.39 20.70
C SER A 583 -20.47 -2.26 21.55
N GLY A 584 -19.17 -2.26 21.88
CA GLY A 584 -18.56 -1.31 22.82
C GLY A 584 -19.06 -1.42 24.26
N ASP A 585 -19.64 -2.56 24.66
CA ASP A 585 -20.16 -2.81 26.02
C ASP A 585 -19.03 -3.30 26.95
N ILE A 586 -18.25 -2.34 27.43
CA ILE A 586 -17.06 -2.56 28.26
C ILE A 586 -17.34 -3.43 29.48
N LYS A 587 -18.46 -3.15 30.14
CA LYS A 587 -18.83 -3.85 31.38
C LYS A 587 -19.00 -5.33 31.09
N LYS A 588 -19.80 -5.68 30.08
CA LYS A 588 -19.98 -7.09 29.69
C LYS A 588 -18.71 -7.75 29.21
N ALA A 589 -17.87 -7.04 28.45
CA ALA A 589 -16.58 -7.58 28.03
C ALA A 589 -15.71 -7.92 29.25
N SER A 590 -15.63 -7.01 30.23
CA SER A 590 -14.86 -7.24 31.45
C SER A 590 -15.43 -8.38 32.31
N GLU A 591 -16.75 -8.48 32.47
CA GLU A 591 -17.41 -9.57 33.18
C GLU A 591 -17.13 -10.92 32.51
N ALA A 592 -17.20 -10.99 31.18
CA ALA A 592 -16.90 -12.19 30.42
C ALA A 592 -15.44 -12.63 30.57
N PHE A 593 -14.48 -11.70 30.50
CA PHE A 593 -13.06 -12.02 30.75
C PHE A 593 -12.76 -12.37 32.21
N GLN A 594 -13.51 -11.84 33.18
CA GLN A 594 -13.41 -12.28 34.58
C GLN A 594 -13.86 -13.74 34.75
N GLU A 595 -14.92 -14.16 34.06
CA GLU A 595 -15.33 -15.57 34.06
C GLU A 595 -14.30 -16.47 33.36
N LEU A 596 -13.69 -16.01 32.28
CA LEU A 596 -12.57 -16.71 31.64
C LEU A 596 -11.35 -16.84 32.55
N ASP A 597 -11.01 -15.79 33.32
CA ASP A 597 -9.90 -15.81 34.28
C ASP A 597 -10.11 -16.83 35.41
N LYS A 598 -11.37 -17.06 35.82
CA LYS A 598 -11.71 -18.13 36.78
C LYS A 598 -11.46 -19.53 36.21
N ILE A 599 -11.63 -19.72 34.89
CA ILE A 599 -11.42 -21.01 34.20
C ILE A 599 -9.94 -21.23 33.89
N PHE A 600 -9.28 -20.21 33.33
CA PHE A 600 -7.88 -20.25 32.88
C PHE A 600 -7.00 -19.41 33.80
N HIS A 601 -7.04 -19.69 35.10
CA HIS A 601 -6.27 -18.94 36.08
C HIS A 601 -4.77 -18.98 35.74
N LYS A 602 -4.11 -17.81 35.74
CA LYS A 602 -2.70 -17.61 35.33
C LYS A 602 -2.41 -17.84 33.85
N ASP A 603 -3.39 -17.71 32.97
CA ASP A 603 -3.17 -17.66 31.52
C ASP A 603 -2.84 -16.24 31.04
N LEU A 604 -1.71 -16.08 30.34
CA LEU A 604 -1.23 -14.77 29.86
C LEU A 604 -2.24 -14.07 28.94
N THR A 605 -2.86 -14.80 28.01
CA THR A 605 -3.82 -14.22 27.06
C THR A 605 -5.04 -13.70 27.79
N THR A 606 -5.57 -14.51 28.71
CA THR A 606 -6.73 -14.17 29.54
C THR A 606 -6.45 -12.97 30.42
N ASP A 607 -5.28 -12.93 31.08
CA ASP A 607 -4.85 -11.81 31.90
C ASP A 607 -4.74 -10.52 31.07
N ILE A 608 -4.03 -10.56 29.93
CA ILE A 608 -3.94 -9.41 29.02
C ILE A 608 -5.34 -8.95 28.61
N MET A 609 -6.21 -9.85 28.14
CA MET A 609 -7.55 -9.49 27.69
C MET A 609 -8.43 -8.93 28.81
N LEU A 610 -8.33 -9.46 30.03
CA LEU A 610 -9.02 -8.92 31.19
C LEU A 610 -8.52 -7.52 31.56
N GLN A 611 -7.20 -7.32 31.64
CA GLN A 611 -6.63 -6.00 31.91
C GLN A 611 -7.03 -5.01 30.82
N VAL A 612 -7.00 -5.43 29.57
CA VAL A 612 -7.48 -4.65 28.42
C VAL A 612 -8.95 -4.28 28.64
N ALA A 613 -9.86 -5.25 28.81
CA ALA A 613 -11.28 -4.97 28.99
C ALA A 613 -11.59 -4.04 30.19
N LEU A 614 -10.91 -4.22 31.32
CA LEU A 614 -11.09 -3.37 32.52
C LEU A 614 -10.70 -1.90 32.30
N ASN A 615 -9.87 -1.63 31.29
CA ASN A 615 -9.39 -0.29 30.99
C ASN A 615 -9.90 0.25 29.65
N TYR A 616 -10.85 -0.43 29.01
CA TYR A 616 -11.45 0.02 27.76
C TYR A 616 -12.05 1.42 27.92
N GLY A 617 -11.82 2.32 26.96
CA GLY A 617 -12.34 3.69 26.98
C GLY A 617 -11.75 4.62 28.05
N GLN A 618 -10.78 4.17 28.85
CA GLN A 618 -10.04 5.01 29.80
C GLN A 618 -8.97 5.86 29.10
N ASP A 619 -8.42 6.85 29.82
CA ASP A 619 -7.30 7.67 29.35
C ASP A 619 -6.06 6.82 29.05
N LEU A 620 -5.65 6.82 27.78
CA LEU A 620 -4.52 6.07 27.23
C LEU A 620 -3.19 6.28 27.99
N GLN A 621 -2.97 7.47 28.57
CA GLN A 621 -1.77 7.72 29.37
C GLN A 621 -1.78 6.93 30.69
N LYS A 622 -2.93 6.87 31.37
CA LYS A 622 -3.08 6.09 32.61
C LYS A 622 -2.93 4.60 32.36
N ILE A 623 -3.48 4.12 31.25
CA ILE A 623 -3.34 2.73 30.80
C ILE A 623 -1.87 2.39 30.58
N SER A 624 -1.15 3.24 29.85
CA SER A 624 0.28 3.05 29.57
C SER A 624 1.12 2.99 30.84
N LEU A 625 0.85 3.86 31.83
CA LEU A 625 1.56 3.85 33.12
C LEU A 625 1.31 2.56 33.92
N ARG A 626 0.05 2.11 33.97
CA ARG A 626 -0.34 0.88 34.67
C ARG A 626 0.36 -0.34 34.06
N PHE A 627 0.30 -0.49 32.74
CA PHE A 627 0.96 -1.60 32.06
C PHE A 627 2.49 -1.51 32.14
N SER A 628 3.07 -0.31 32.10
CA SER A 628 4.52 -0.17 32.32
C SER A 628 4.94 -0.69 33.69
N THR A 629 4.13 -0.44 34.71
CA THR A 629 4.36 -1.00 36.05
C THR A 629 4.26 -2.53 36.03
N ALA A 630 3.23 -3.08 35.37
CA ALA A 630 3.02 -4.53 35.26
C ALA A 630 4.19 -5.24 34.55
N PHE A 631 4.68 -4.71 33.43
CA PHE A 631 5.86 -5.25 32.74
C PHE A 631 7.08 -5.28 33.65
N ARG A 632 7.38 -4.16 34.33
CA ARG A 632 8.58 -4.03 35.17
C ARG A 632 8.55 -4.88 36.44
N LYS A 633 7.37 -5.04 37.04
CA LYS A 633 7.19 -5.90 38.23
C LYS A 633 7.09 -7.39 37.88
N GLY A 634 6.85 -7.71 36.61
CA GLY A 634 6.58 -9.09 36.20
C GLY A 634 5.20 -9.56 36.68
N ASP A 635 4.22 -8.65 36.73
CA ASP A 635 2.87 -8.94 37.24
C ASP A 635 2.03 -9.78 36.25
N PHE A 636 2.53 -9.99 35.02
CA PHE A 636 1.86 -10.83 34.03
C PHE A 636 1.91 -12.30 34.41
N SER A 637 0.77 -12.95 34.21
CA SER A 637 0.61 -14.38 34.42
C SER A 637 1.53 -15.21 33.51
N ASN A 638 1.89 -16.42 33.98
CA ASN A 638 2.78 -17.42 33.37
C ASN A 638 3.18 -17.18 31.90
N LEU A 639 4.42 -16.71 31.67
CA LEU A 639 4.97 -16.47 30.32
C LEU A 639 5.21 -17.74 29.49
N HIS A 640 4.92 -18.94 30.02
CA HIS A 640 5.05 -20.18 29.26
C HIS A 640 4.30 -20.17 27.93
N SER A 641 3.08 -19.60 27.88
CA SER A 641 2.29 -19.50 26.64
C SER A 641 2.92 -18.54 25.62
N LEU A 642 3.72 -17.57 26.06
CA LEU A 642 4.50 -16.70 25.17
C LEU A 642 5.53 -17.54 24.39
N TYR A 643 6.19 -18.48 25.06
CA TYR A 643 7.30 -19.26 24.52
C TYR A 643 6.86 -20.51 23.75
N TYR A 644 5.83 -21.21 24.21
CA TYR A 644 5.42 -22.51 23.63
C TYR A 644 3.96 -22.55 23.13
N GLY A 645 3.18 -21.51 23.42
CA GLY A 645 1.78 -21.40 23.03
C GLY A 645 1.54 -20.91 21.60
N GLY A 646 0.28 -20.54 21.32
CA GLY A 646 -0.17 -20.02 20.02
C GLY A 646 0.33 -18.61 19.72
N SER A 647 0.08 -18.11 18.51
CA SER A 647 0.57 -16.81 18.06
C SER A 647 -0.10 -15.63 18.78
N LEU A 648 -1.36 -15.78 19.19
CA LEU A 648 -2.14 -14.71 19.82
C LEU A 648 -1.48 -14.17 21.10
N ALA A 649 -0.97 -15.03 21.98
CA ALA A 649 -0.29 -14.61 23.21
C ALA A 649 0.92 -13.71 22.91
N ARG A 650 1.75 -14.11 21.92
CA ARG A 650 2.92 -13.34 21.47
C ARG A 650 2.53 -12.02 20.86
N GLU A 651 1.55 -12.03 19.95
CA GLU A 651 1.07 -10.83 19.27
C GLU A 651 0.51 -9.82 20.26
N LEU A 652 -0.33 -10.26 21.21
CA LEU A 652 -0.92 -9.41 22.23
C LEU A 652 0.13 -8.85 23.18
N PHE A 653 1.04 -9.68 23.69
CA PHE A 653 2.06 -9.25 24.64
C PHE A 653 3.00 -8.21 24.02
N VAL A 654 3.52 -8.48 22.81
CA VAL A 654 4.41 -7.55 22.10
C VAL A 654 3.66 -6.28 21.70
N TYR A 655 2.44 -6.39 21.19
CA TYR A 655 1.67 -5.21 20.80
C TYR A 655 1.26 -4.35 22.00
N LEU A 656 0.91 -4.97 23.12
CA LEU A 656 0.67 -4.26 24.38
C LEU A 656 1.93 -3.51 24.82
N ALA A 657 3.11 -4.14 24.71
CA ALA A 657 4.38 -3.48 25.00
C ALA A 657 4.63 -2.29 24.05
N PHE A 658 4.30 -2.42 22.77
CA PHE A 658 4.40 -1.33 21.78
C PHE A 658 3.51 -0.14 22.15
N VAL A 659 2.21 -0.35 22.32
CA VAL A 659 1.27 0.74 22.56
C VAL A 659 1.44 1.40 23.93
N THR A 660 2.12 0.74 24.87
CA THR A 660 2.39 1.26 26.22
C THR A 660 3.82 1.78 26.40
N GLY A 661 4.67 1.72 25.36
CA GLY A 661 6.05 2.21 25.39
C GLY A 661 7.04 1.32 26.16
N ASN A 662 6.78 0.01 26.26
CA ASN A 662 7.59 -0.96 27.01
C ASN A 662 8.37 -1.94 26.12
N LEU A 663 8.44 -1.73 24.80
CA LEU A 663 9.13 -2.65 23.87
C LEU A 663 10.58 -2.90 24.25
N SER A 664 11.37 -1.87 24.57
CA SER A 664 12.80 -2.05 24.89
C SER A 664 13.01 -2.95 26.11
N TYR A 665 12.14 -2.83 27.12
CA TYR A 665 12.17 -3.70 28.29
C TYR A 665 11.80 -5.14 27.93
N VAL A 666 10.72 -5.33 27.16
CA VAL A 666 10.30 -6.66 26.69
C VAL A 666 11.36 -7.32 25.81
N ILE A 667 12.03 -6.56 24.94
CA ILE A 667 13.17 -7.05 24.15
C ILE A 667 14.27 -7.58 25.06
N GLY A 668 14.66 -6.82 26.09
CA GLY A 668 15.66 -7.26 27.07
C GLY A 668 15.23 -8.55 27.78
N GLN A 669 13.98 -8.63 28.26
CA GLN A 669 13.45 -9.83 28.90
C GLN A 669 13.47 -11.07 27.98
N LEU A 670 13.11 -10.90 26.70
CA LEU A 670 13.14 -11.98 25.72
C LEU A 670 14.57 -12.43 25.40
N GLN A 671 15.53 -11.49 25.33
CA GLN A 671 16.95 -11.80 25.14
C GLN A 671 17.51 -12.57 26.34
N ASP A 672 17.23 -12.13 27.57
CA ASP A 672 17.69 -12.82 28.78
C ASP A 672 17.09 -14.24 28.86
N ARG A 673 15.80 -14.38 28.51
CA ARG A 673 15.16 -15.71 28.45
C ARG A 673 15.82 -16.61 27.40
N LEU A 674 16.15 -16.07 26.24
CA LEU A 674 16.79 -16.83 25.15
C LEU A 674 18.12 -17.45 25.58
N VAL A 675 18.87 -16.79 26.47
CA VAL A 675 20.18 -17.28 26.98
C VAL A 675 20.03 -18.50 27.88
N VAL A 676 18.96 -18.58 28.66
CA VAL A 676 18.72 -19.64 29.66
C VAL A 676 17.75 -20.73 29.19
N GLU A 677 17.26 -20.64 27.95
CA GLU A 677 16.29 -21.58 27.39
C GLU A 677 16.95 -22.90 27.00
N ASP A 678 16.46 -24.01 27.55
CA ASP A 678 16.93 -25.37 27.30
C ASP A 678 15.99 -26.18 26.39
N GLN A 679 14.80 -25.65 26.08
CA GLN A 679 13.84 -26.25 25.15
C GLN A 679 13.82 -25.54 23.79
N SER A 680 12.65 -25.48 23.15
CA SER A 680 12.46 -24.83 21.85
C SER A 680 12.47 -23.30 22.00
N VAL A 681 13.44 -22.65 21.35
CA VAL A 681 13.55 -21.18 21.31
C VAL A 681 12.61 -20.50 20.32
N ASN A 682 11.88 -21.27 19.49
CA ASN A 682 11.13 -20.75 18.34
C ASN A 682 10.11 -19.68 18.72
N GLY A 683 9.34 -19.86 19.80
CA GLY A 683 8.37 -18.85 20.23
C GLY A 683 9.03 -17.58 20.80
N ILE A 684 10.16 -17.71 21.49
CA ILE A 684 10.94 -16.56 21.98
C ILE A 684 11.44 -15.73 20.79
N LEU A 685 12.05 -16.38 19.81
CA LEU A 685 12.55 -15.71 18.60
C LEU A 685 11.40 -15.09 17.78
N GLN A 686 10.23 -15.73 17.70
CA GLN A 686 9.06 -15.14 17.04
C GLN A 686 8.57 -13.87 17.74
N ALA A 687 8.53 -13.88 19.09
CA ALA A 687 8.18 -12.69 19.87
C ALA A 687 9.23 -11.59 19.73
N LEU A 688 10.52 -11.96 19.75
CA LEU A 688 11.64 -11.05 19.62
C LEU A 688 11.71 -10.40 18.23
N GLY A 689 11.55 -11.19 17.17
CA GLY A 689 11.49 -10.70 15.80
C GLY A 689 10.33 -9.73 15.59
N LEU A 690 9.15 -10.03 16.14
CA LEU A 690 8.00 -9.13 16.09
C LEU A 690 8.25 -7.84 16.89
N ALA A 691 8.87 -7.95 18.08
CA ALA A 691 9.23 -6.79 18.88
C ALA A 691 10.25 -5.90 18.18
N TYR A 692 11.25 -6.47 17.50
CA TYR A 692 12.21 -5.73 16.70
C TYR A 692 11.54 -5.01 15.51
N ILE A 693 10.56 -5.62 14.84
CA ILE A 693 9.78 -4.93 13.80
C ILE A 693 9.12 -3.68 14.38
N TYR A 694 8.34 -3.82 15.46
CA TYR A 694 7.64 -2.67 16.07
C TYR A 694 8.60 -1.62 16.65
N ASN A 695 9.77 -2.03 17.13
CA ASN A 695 10.81 -1.12 17.60
C ASN A 695 11.68 -0.53 16.46
N ARG A 696 11.34 -0.81 15.19
CA ARG A 696 12.08 -0.39 13.98
C ARG A 696 13.55 -0.87 13.94
N GLU A 697 13.88 -1.94 14.66
CA GLU A 697 15.20 -2.60 14.63
C GLU A 697 15.26 -3.64 13.50
N PHE A 698 15.02 -3.20 12.26
CA PHE A 698 14.72 -4.08 11.13
C PHE A 698 15.83 -5.08 10.79
N GLU A 699 17.10 -4.70 10.91
CA GLU A 699 18.22 -5.63 10.69
C GLU A 699 18.24 -6.77 11.71
N LYS A 700 17.97 -6.46 12.99
CA LYS A 700 17.87 -7.49 14.03
C LYS A 700 16.64 -8.37 13.81
N ALA A 701 15.51 -7.78 13.43
CA ALA A 701 14.31 -8.53 13.05
C ALA A 701 14.61 -9.50 11.89
N PHE A 702 15.27 -9.00 10.84
CA PHE A 702 15.59 -9.79 9.65
C PHE A 702 16.53 -10.96 9.99
N SER A 703 17.59 -10.70 10.76
CA SER A 703 18.47 -11.76 11.26
C SER A 703 17.72 -12.79 12.10
N THR A 704 16.81 -12.34 12.99
CA THR A 704 16.02 -13.22 13.86
C THR A 704 15.09 -14.14 13.05
N TYR A 705 14.42 -13.60 12.03
CA TYR A 705 13.55 -14.40 11.16
C TYR A 705 14.33 -15.33 10.23
N ASN A 706 15.51 -14.94 9.74
CA ASN A 706 16.38 -15.86 8.99
C ASN A 706 16.84 -17.02 9.88
N ASP A 707 17.24 -16.77 11.12
CA ASP A 707 17.60 -17.84 12.06
C ASP A 707 16.41 -18.79 12.31
N LEU A 708 15.21 -18.25 12.52
CA LEU A 708 13.99 -19.06 12.65
C LEU A 708 13.78 -19.99 11.45
N ILE A 709 13.94 -19.48 10.23
CA ILE A 709 13.70 -20.22 8.99
C ILE A 709 14.82 -21.25 8.74
N ASP A 710 16.07 -20.82 8.74
CA ASP A 710 17.21 -21.59 8.26
C ASP A 710 17.80 -22.51 9.33
N LYS A 711 17.89 -22.04 10.58
CA LYS A 711 18.50 -22.80 11.69
C LYS A 711 17.47 -23.62 12.46
N PHE A 712 16.30 -23.06 12.72
CA PHE A 712 15.26 -23.72 13.53
C PHE A 712 14.13 -24.36 12.71
N GLY A 713 14.14 -24.18 11.38
CA GLY A 713 13.24 -24.87 10.47
C GLY A 713 11.79 -24.38 10.49
N GLU A 714 11.50 -23.20 11.06
CA GLU A 714 10.17 -22.58 11.05
C GLU A 714 9.84 -22.04 9.65
N ASN A 715 9.26 -22.93 8.85
CA ASN A 715 9.03 -22.73 7.42
C ASN A 715 7.56 -22.43 7.08
N ASP A 716 6.76 -22.02 8.06
CA ASP A 716 5.38 -21.61 7.85
C ASP A 716 5.28 -20.28 7.08
N ALA A 717 4.13 -20.05 6.46
CA ALA A 717 3.90 -18.89 5.61
C ALA A 717 4.04 -17.58 6.40
N ARG A 718 3.59 -17.56 7.67
CA ARG A 718 3.57 -16.35 8.49
C ARG A 718 4.97 -15.94 8.95
N THR A 719 5.81 -16.89 9.35
CA THR A 719 7.22 -16.61 9.70
C THR A 719 7.97 -16.02 8.51
N LYS A 720 7.77 -16.57 7.30
CA LYS A 720 8.39 -16.02 6.07
C LYS A 720 7.83 -14.66 5.70
N PHE A 721 6.53 -14.45 5.86
CA PHE A 721 5.90 -13.15 5.67
C PHE A 721 6.52 -12.09 6.59
N LEU A 722 6.59 -12.35 7.90
CA LEU A 722 7.20 -11.40 8.85
C LEU A 722 8.71 -11.22 8.62
N GLY A 723 9.42 -12.26 8.18
CA GLY A 723 10.79 -12.14 7.70
C GLY A 723 10.92 -11.21 6.49
N SER A 724 9.94 -11.22 5.58
CA SER A 724 9.91 -10.28 4.45
C SER A 724 9.56 -8.85 4.85
N VAL A 725 8.68 -8.67 5.84
CA VAL A 725 8.40 -7.35 6.46
C VAL A 725 9.69 -6.77 7.03
N ALA A 726 10.43 -7.57 7.80
CA ALA A 726 11.72 -7.18 8.35
C ALA A 726 12.75 -6.87 7.25
N ALA A 727 12.82 -7.69 6.20
CA ALA A 727 13.72 -7.49 5.07
C ALA A 727 13.41 -6.17 4.31
N ILE A 728 12.14 -5.84 4.06
CA ILE A 728 11.74 -4.56 3.44
C ILE A 728 12.14 -3.40 4.35
N GLY A 729 11.85 -3.49 5.66
CA GLY A 729 12.24 -2.46 6.63
C GLY A 729 13.76 -2.23 6.68
N ALA A 730 14.55 -3.28 6.46
CA ALA A 730 16.01 -3.24 6.42
C ALA A 730 16.59 -2.89 5.03
N GLY A 731 15.76 -2.74 3.99
CA GLY A 731 16.21 -2.48 2.62
C GLY A 731 16.75 -3.72 1.87
N HIS A 732 16.61 -4.92 2.42
CA HIS A 732 17.00 -6.20 1.79
C HIS A 732 15.92 -6.69 0.80
N TYR A 733 15.64 -5.90 -0.24
CA TYR A 733 14.52 -6.14 -1.16
C TYR A 733 14.58 -7.49 -1.88
N ASN A 734 15.77 -7.98 -2.24
CA ASN A 734 15.92 -9.29 -2.90
C ASN A 734 15.49 -10.44 -1.98
N ASN A 735 15.89 -10.40 -0.71
CA ASN A 735 15.48 -11.37 0.30
C ASN A 735 13.97 -11.28 0.57
N ALA A 736 13.44 -10.05 0.62
CA ALA A 736 12.01 -9.84 0.75
C ALA A 736 11.22 -10.48 -0.40
N VAL A 737 11.62 -10.26 -1.65
CA VAL A 737 10.98 -10.90 -2.82
C VAL A 737 10.99 -12.42 -2.69
N ALA A 738 12.13 -13.02 -2.33
CA ALA A 738 12.23 -14.48 -2.17
C ALA A 738 11.27 -15.00 -1.10
N LEU A 739 11.27 -14.39 0.08
CA LEU A 739 10.40 -14.77 1.20
C LEU A 739 8.92 -14.57 0.86
N LEU A 740 8.56 -13.46 0.21
CA LEU A 740 7.19 -13.18 -0.23
C LEU A 740 6.70 -14.15 -1.30
N GLN A 741 7.56 -14.55 -2.25
CA GLN A 741 7.18 -15.56 -3.24
C GLN A 741 6.88 -16.90 -2.58
N ILE A 742 7.71 -17.32 -1.62
CA ILE A 742 7.49 -18.56 -0.88
C ILE A 742 6.23 -18.46 -0.02
N SER A 743 6.06 -17.35 0.71
CA SER A 743 4.84 -17.05 1.50
C SER A 743 3.59 -17.15 0.62
N LYS A 744 3.59 -16.51 -0.56
CA LYS A 744 2.50 -16.57 -1.54
C LYS A 744 2.28 -17.97 -2.12
N ILE A 745 3.31 -18.80 -2.29
CA ILE A 745 3.15 -20.19 -2.77
C ILE A 745 2.50 -21.05 -1.68
N GLN A 746 2.94 -20.87 -0.43
CA GLN A 746 2.42 -21.60 0.72
C GLN A 746 1.04 -21.11 1.15
N SER A 747 0.74 -19.85 0.85
CA SER A 747 -0.59 -19.29 0.97
C SER A 747 -0.99 -18.54 -0.30
N PRO A 748 -1.58 -19.23 -1.30
CA PRO A 748 -1.99 -18.65 -2.56
C PRO A 748 -2.86 -17.41 -2.38
N VAL A 749 -3.63 -17.30 -1.30
CA VAL A 749 -4.53 -16.16 -1.04
C VAL A 749 -3.93 -15.07 -0.14
N SER A 750 -2.60 -15.06 0.06
CA SER A 750 -1.91 -13.98 0.78
C SER A 750 -1.88 -12.67 -0.03
N PHE A 751 -2.89 -11.83 0.18
CA PHE A 751 -3.02 -10.53 -0.50
C PHE A 751 -1.94 -9.54 -0.10
N GLU A 752 -1.52 -9.51 1.17
CA GLU A 752 -0.37 -8.71 1.60
C GLU A 752 0.90 -9.10 0.84
N SER A 753 1.16 -10.41 0.71
CA SER A 753 2.35 -10.86 -0.02
C SER A 753 2.30 -10.45 -1.49
N ARG A 754 1.12 -10.53 -2.12
CA ARG A 754 0.91 -10.11 -3.52
C ARG A 754 1.06 -8.61 -3.69
N TYR A 755 0.52 -7.81 -2.77
CA TYR A 755 0.63 -6.35 -2.79
C TYR A 755 2.08 -5.88 -2.65
N ALA A 756 2.81 -6.39 -1.64
CA ALA A 756 4.22 -6.09 -1.46
C ALA A 756 5.07 -6.49 -2.68
N LEU A 757 4.82 -7.67 -3.25
CA LEU A 757 5.48 -8.09 -4.48
C LEU A 757 5.15 -7.20 -5.68
N ALA A 758 3.91 -6.72 -5.80
CA ALA A 758 3.50 -5.82 -6.87
C ALA A 758 4.27 -4.50 -6.78
N LEU A 759 4.35 -3.91 -5.59
CA LEU A 759 5.13 -2.70 -5.33
C LEU A 759 6.63 -2.91 -5.61
N LEU A 760 7.23 -3.99 -5.12
CA LEU A 760 8.65 -4.30 -5.35
C LEU A 760 8.95 -4.52 -6.83
N TYR A 761 8.06 -5.17 -7.58
CA TYR A 761 8.23 -5.32 -9.02
C TYR A 761 8.05 -4.01 -9.78
N GLN A 762 7.09 -3.17 -9.38
CA GLN A 762 6.93 -1.83 -9.95
C GLN A 762 8.15 -0.96 -9.68
N GLN A 763 8.70 -0.97 -8.47
CA GLN A 763 9.91 -0.24 -8.08
C GLN A 763 11.11 -0.53 -9.01
N ILE A 764 11.28 -1.78 -9.44
CA ILE A 764 12.36 -2.16 -10.36
C ILE A 764 11.96 -2.09 -11.85
N GLY A 765 10.79 -1.53 -12.16
CA GLY A 765 10.28 -1.38 -13.53
C GLY A 765 9.74 -2.66 -14.17
N ASN A 766 9.53 -3.74 -13.41
CA ASN A 766 8.87 -4.96 -13.90
C ASN A 766 7.34 -4.81 -13.88
N LEU A 767 6.84 -3.94 -14.76
CA LEU A 767 5.44 -3.52 -14.82
C LEU A 767 4.49 -4.69 -15.13
N ARG A 768 4.94 -5.67 -15.91
CA ARG A 768 4.16 -6.86 -16.23
C ARG A 768 3.86 -7.70 -14.99
N SER A 769 4.87 -7.99 -14.17
CA SER A 769 4.67 -8.75 -12.93
C SER A 769 3.86 -7.95 -11.91
N ALA A 770 4.09 -6.64 -11.81
CA ALA A 770 3.30 -5.75 -10.96
C ALA A 770 1.81 -5.75 -11.36
N SER A 771 1.52 -5.47 -12.64
CA SER A 771 0.17 -5.48 -13.20
C SER A 771 -0.55 -6.82 -12.93
N SER A 772 0.12 -7.95 -13.18
CA SER A 772 -0.47 -9.26 -12.96
C SER A 772 -0.82 -9.52 -11.49
N LEU A 773 -0.05 -8.98 -10.53
CA LEU A 773 -0.32 -9.16 -9.11
C LEU A 773 -1.44 -8.22 -8.63
N PHE A 774 -1.43 -6.95 -9.04
CA PHE A 774 -2.51 -6.01 -8.73
C PHE A 774 -3.88 -6.49 -9.25
N ALA A 775 -3.92 -7.10 -10.44
CA ALA A 775 -5.14 -7.70 -10.97
C ALA A 775 -5.77 -8.73 -10.02
N THR A 776 -4.96 -9.42 -9.21
CA THR A 776 -5.45 -10.44 -8.28
C THR A 776 -6.04 -9.87 -6.98
N LEU A 777 -5.90 -8.56 -6.75
CA LEU A 777 -6.41 -7.84 -5.58
C LEU A 777 -7.72 -7.10 -5.88
N ASP A 778 -8.17 -7.10 -7.13
CA ASP A 778 -9.36 -6.39 -7.58
C ASP A 778 -10.64 -6.96 -6.95
N ASP A 779 -11.60 -6.09 -6.62
CA ASP A 779 -12.88 -6.43 -5.98
C ASP A 779 -12.81 -7.16 -4.63
N LYS A 780 -11.68 -7.07 -3.91
CA LYS A 780 -11.48 -7.77 -2.62
C LYS A 780 -11.60 -6.90 -1.37
N ASN A 781 -11.92 -5.61 -1.50
CA ASN A 781 -11.89 -4.63 -0.38
C ASN A 781 -10.59 -4.71 0.45
N PHE A 782 -9.48 -5.12 -0.17
CA PHE A 782 -8.20 -5.36 0.49
C PHE A 782 -7.57 -4.03 0.94
N VAL A 783 -6.99 -4.04 2.13
CA VAL A 783 -6.25 -2.92 2.71
C VAL A 783 -4.96 -3.47 3.31
N SER A 784 -3.81 -2.96 2.84
CA SER A 784 -2.53 -3.36 3.41
C SER A 784 -2.31 -2.73 4.79
N GLU A 785 -2.07 -3.56 5.80
CA GLU A 785 -1.62 -3.18 7.13
C GLU A 785 -0.10 -2.93 7.14
N PHE A 786 0.66 -3.72 6.39
CA PHE A 786 2.13 -3.77 6.54
C PHE A 786 2.89 -2.90 5.56
N PHE A 787 2.41 -2.74 4.33
CA PHE A 787 3.20 -2.17 3.25
C PHE A 787 2.60 -0.89 2.72
N ASP A 788 3.49 -0.03 2.27
CA ASP A 788 3.14 1.15 1.50
C ASP A 788 4.31 1.53 0.59
N PHE A 789 4.17 2.61 -0.17
CA PHE A 789 5.25 3.17 -0.96
C PHE A 789 5.31 4.70 -0.83
N LYS A 790 6.51 5.21 -1.07
CA LYS A 790 6.81 6.65 -1.20
C LYS A 790 7.37 6.91 -2.60
N ILE A 791 7.22 8.13 -3.09
CA ILE A 791 7.90 8.55 -4.32
C ILE A 791 9.39 8.66 -4.03
N ASP A 792 10.22 8.08 -4.90
CA ASP A 792 11.66 8.21 -4.81
C ASP A 792 12.08 9.60 -5.32
N THR A 793 12.49 10.47 -4.40
CA THR A 793 12.97 11.82 -4.73
C THR A 793 14.50 11.93 -4.69
N SER A 794 15.23 10.82 -4.55
CA SER A 794 16.68 10.83 -4.36
C SER A 794 17.41 11.48 -5.53
N GLU A 795 17.02 11.17 -6.77
CA GLU A 795 17.60 11.76 -7.98
C GLU A 795 17.32 13.28 -8.08
N LEU A 796 16.15 13.73 -7.60
CA LEU A 796 15.80 15.15 -7.57
C LEU A 796 16.68 15.90 -6.56
N ILE A 797 16.87 15.32 -5.37
CA ILE A 797 17.70 15.90 -4.32
C ILE A 797 19.16 15.98 -4.79
N GLU A 798 19.69 14.91 -5.37
CA GLU A 798 21.07 14.89 -5.88
C GLU A 798 21.28 15.90 -7.02
N ALA A 799 20.28 16.08 -7.89
CA ALA A 799 20.34 17.10 -8.94
C ALA A 799 20.31 18.53 -8.38
N LEU A 800 19.52 18.79 -7.33
CA LEU A 800 19.47 20.09 -6.65
C LEU A 800 20.80 20.41 -5.96
N GLU A 801 21.39 19.44 -5.27
CA GLU A 801 22.69 19.58 -4.61
C GLU A 801 23.81 19.87 -5.62
N LYS A 802 23.84 19.15 -6.74
CA LYS A 802 24.81 19.40 -7.83
C LYS A 802 24.59 20.73 -8.55
N GLY A 803 23.33 21.15 -8.69
CA GLY A 803 22.95 22.44 -9.29
C GLY A 803 23.33 23.64 -8.44
N GLN A 804 23.47 23.48 -7.12
CA GLN A 804 23.99 24.51 -6.22
C GLN A 804 25.52 24.66 -6.29
N GLU A 805 26.26 23.66 -6.80
CA GLU A 805 27.73 23.67 -6.86
C GLU A 805 28.32 24.16 -8.19
N GLN A 806 27.55 24.35 -9.26
CA GLN A 806 28.10 24.82 -10.54
C GLN A 806 27.18 25.80 -11.28
N PRO A 807 27.65 27.03 -11.61
CA PRO A 807 26.99 27.81 -12.65
C PRO A 807 27.07 27.03 -13.98
N PRO A 808 26.02 27.02 -14.81
CA PRO A 808 26.00 26.26 -16.05
C PRO A 808 27.16 26.72 -16.96
N LYS A 809 28.09 25.82 -17.24
CA LYS A 809 29.16 26.09 -18.20
C LYS A 809 28.54 26.28 -19.59
N PRO A 810 28.87 27.37 -20.31
CA PRO A 810 28.38 27.57 -21.65
C PRO A 810 28.88 26.45 -22.55
N GLN A 811 27.95 25.70 -23.16
CA GLN A 811 28.28 24.78 -24.24
C GLN A 811 28.85 25.62 -25.39
N LYS A 812 30.13 25.39 -25.72
CA LYS A 812 30.77 25.94 -26.92
C LYS A 812 30.02 25.39 -28.14
N VAL A 813 29.23 26.23 -28.78
CA VAL A 813 28.76 25.98 -30.15
C VAL A 813 29.99 26.08 -31.05
N SER A 814 30.46 24.94 -31.56
CA SER A 814 31.49 24.92 -32.58
C SER A 814 30.89 25.45 -33.89
N GLN A 815 31.14 26.71 -34.19
CA GLN A 815 31.04 27.18 -35.56
C GLN A 815 32.34 26.79 -36.26
N LYS A 816 32.23 25.91 -37.26
CA LYS A 816 33.16 25.89 -38.39
C LYS A 816 32.41 26.44 -39.62
N PRO A 817 33.12 27.16 -40.50
CA PRO A 817 32.55 28.10 -41.46
C PRO A 817 31.64 27.46 -42.50
#